data_AF-A0A410FUQ6-F1
#
_entry.id   AF-A0A410FUQ6-F1
#
_cell.length_a   1.000
_cell.length_b   1.000
_cell.length_c   1.000
_cell.angle_alpha   90.00
_cell.angle_beta   90.00
_cell.angle_gamma   90.00
#
_symmetry.space_group_name_H-M   'P 1'
#
loop_
_entity.id
_entity.type
_entity.pdbx_description
1 polymer ?
#
loop_
_entity_poly.entity_id
_entity_poly.type
_entity_poly.pdbx_seq_one_letter_code
_entity_poly.pdbx_strand_id
1 'polypeptide(L)'
;MDDARMWTVELAAADPVLEALVRAEEARQRDKIILIPSESLTPHAVREAMGSVFTSIYAEGYPREEMLRLPEDRLAETAEQLAYFRRYSDRRFYKGVEFADLVEALACRRAAECFATPAVRSDDIYVNVQALSGAAANMAIYEALLTPGDTLMAMDLSQGGHLSHGSPFHQSGRRYRMIRYGVDPHTERLDYDRIADLAKEHRPRLIIAGYTSYPWAPDWKAWREIASGCGAYLMADIAHTAGMALAGAYPSPVGYADVVMFTTHKTLCGPRGAIVLSFDPEIAGRIDAAVFPGAQGGPHVNKWAGIAAALALARTPSFRELQHRTVANARSLAAALERRGLRLAYGGTDTHLLVLDLRAVQTPNGGELMGEVAARILDLVGLVANKNTIPGDLSAADARGVRYGTPWATQRGMGEREMEEIAEISRLVLTAIHPFSYHGVTGDLPRGKLPLSVLTEAQERVQALARRFGGSAGTSAPQPASGGVTTLRVRGGRAALLLHEACTTSVLALEAGRAEQTLFLDETGTPLAPAIVGRLGDDRWGRPEFVVVVPSERGPAVQRWLAGLADGYVLFDPNDVYRKVQGPAVVERFAGSASVELADGTRVVVGDAPPGETQRLLALAPPTGADTQGAIAPVAPRKPYFVGCHRIRGAGDKKPFVPESAAPQTGRTPLADWHRRSGARMAEFAGFEMPLWYTSALAEHRVVRERAGLFDLGHMGAFEVEGRYAESFLNLVTTNYAGWLRPGQSQYAFLLAPDGTVIDDLMTYRRSPDRFLLVVNAANAGKDWEWLSAVNSGQVILDPERPWIEPDGPVTLRDLRGTGAESVVNLALQGPRSRAVLQRLLAAADTHRLAALRRTEFCDLVFSGTPTLCARTGYTGEPVGYEILVPAGRAVEVWEALLDAGRPHGVQPIGLAARDSLRTEAGLPLYGHELAGPQRILPHEAGFAPYVKLHKAFFVGRSPYKNALQHWTREIVRFHIPAGQRPVRAGAPVLDKGGQALGWVTSCVMLDGGQVGMAVVAARRVPEGTALGFILGAERGLPAKIEPGTRFPLVVWGETVPRFLKRDTLPKAGDD
;
A
#
# COMPACT_ATOMS: atom_id res chain seq x y z
N MET A 1 1.90 -24.35 -35.46
CA MET A 1 0.52 -24.00 -35.88
C MET A 1 0.66 -23.50 -37.30
N ASP A 2 -0.11 -24.01 -38.26
CA ASP A 2 -0.11 -23.42 -39.60
C ASP A 2 -0.99 -22.15 -39.61
N ASP A 3 -0.86 -21.34 -40.66
CA ASP A 3 -1.55 -20.05 -40.76
C ASP A 3 -3.07 -20.21 -40.72
N ALA A 4 -3.62 -21.28 -41.31
CA ALA A 4 -5.06 -21.54 -41.30
C ALA A 4 -5.60 -21.83 -39.90
N ARG A 5 -4.87 -22.60 -39.10
CA ARG A 5 -5.24 -22.94 -37.73
C ARG A 5 -5.10 -21.78 -36.77
N MET A 6 -4.24 -20.79 -37.05
CA MET A 6 -4.11 -19.56 -36.24
C MET A 6 -5.42 -18.77 -36.16
N TRP A 7 -6.22 -18.76 -37.22
CA TRP A 7 -7.46 -17.96 -37.29
C TRP A 7 -8.69 -18.62 -36.66
N THR A 8 -8.63 -19.92 -36.35
CA THR A 8 -9.78 -20.69 -35.85
C THR A 8 -9.49 -21.41 -34.53
N VAL A 9 -8.37 -21.10 -33.88
CA VAL A 9 -8.00 -21.75 -32.62
C VAL A 9 -8.81 -21.18 -31.46
N GLU A 10 -9.39 -22.06 -30.64
CA GLU A 10 -10.08 -21.68 -29.41
C GLU A 10 -9.10 -21.16 -28.35
N LEU A 11 -9.57 -20.26 -27.48
CA LEU A 11 -8.75 -19.68 -26.41
C LEU A 11 -8.06 -20.74 -25.56
N ALA A 12 -8.79 -21.80 -25.16
CA ALA A 12 -8.25 -22.89 -24.36
C ALA A 12 -7.07 -23.62 -25.02
N ALA A 13 -7.00 -23.64 -26.35
CA ALA A 13 -5.90 -24.24 -27.10
C ALA A 13 -4.78 -23.23 -27.42
N ALA A 14 -5.11 -21.95 -27.62
CA ALA A 14 -4.15 -20.89 -27.90
C ALA A 14 -3.38 -20.45 -26.64
N ASP A 15 -4.10 -20.26 -25.53
CA ASP A 15 -3.58 -19.81 -24.24
C ASP A 15 -4.35 -20.48 -23.08
N PRO A 16 -3.94 -21.70 -22.67
CA PRO A 16 -4.54 -22.41 -21.55
C PRO A 16 -4.42 -21.66 -20.21
N VAL A 17 -3.43 -20.78 -20.07
CA VAL A 17 -3.23 -19.99 -18.84
C VAL A 17 -4.31 -18.92 -18.77
N LEU A 18 -4.57 -18.22 -19.87
CA LEU A 18 -5.64 -17.21 -19.93
C LEU A 18 -7.04 -17.85 -19.75
N GLU A 19 -7.29 -19.00 -20.36
CA GLU A 19 -8.52 -19.77 -20.13
C GLU A 19 -8.72 -20.12 -18.64
N ALA A 20 -7.66 -20.58 -17.96
CA ALA A 20 -7.71 -20.88 -16.53
C ALA A 20 -8.02 -19.62 -15.70
N LEU A 21 -7.51 -18.44 -16.09
CA LEU A 21 -7.81 -17.18 -15.42
C LEU A 21 -9.27 -16.75 -15.63
N VAL A 22 -9.82 -16.92 -16.83
CA VAL A 22 -11.24 -16.66 -17.11
C VAL A 22 -12.12 -17.52 -16.20
N ARG A 23 -11.85 -18.83 -16.14
CA ARG A 23 -12.59 -19.76 -15.27
C ARG A 23 -12.46 -19.41 -13.78
N ALA A 24 -11.29 -18.97 -13.35
CA ALA A 24 -11.06 -18.56 -11.97
C ALA A 24 -11.87 -17.29 -11.61
N GLU A 25 -11.96 -16.33 -12.53
CA GLU A 25 -12.79 -15.13 -12.34
C GLU A 25 -14.29 -15.45 -12.36
N GLU A 26 -14.74 -16.32 -13.27
CA GLU A 26 -16.12 -16.83 -13.26
C GLU A 26 -16.46 -17.51 -11.93
N ALA A 27 -15.53 -18.33 -11.41
CA ALA A 27 -15.68 -18.93 -10.09
C ALA A 27 -15.76 -17.88 -8.98
N ARG A 28 -14.89 -16.87 -8.98
CA ARG A 28 -14.93 -15.77 -8.00
C ARG A 28 -16.28 -15.03 -8.03
N GLN A 29 -16.78 -14.70 -9.21
CA GLN A 29 -18.06 -14.01 -9.41
C GLN A 29 -19.26 -14.83 -8.95
N ARG A 30 -19.20 -16.15 -9.11
CA ARG A 30 -20.22 -17.09 -8.63
C ARG A 30 -20.15 -17.29 -7.12
N ASP A 31 -18.95 -17.44 -6.56
CA ASP A 31 -18.74 -17.91 -5.19
C ASP A 31 -18.72 -16.75 -4.17
N LYS A 32 -18.59 -15.50 -4.62
CA LYS A 32 -18.68 -14.29 -3.78
C LYS A 32 -19.98 -13.52 -4.02
N ILE A 33 -20.34 -12.66 -3.06
CA ILE A 33 -21.45 -11.70 -3.16
C ILE A 33 -20.85 -10.32 -3.44
N ILE A 34 -21.05 -9.83 -4.65
CA ILE A 34 -20.53 -8.53 -5.07
C ILE A 34 -21.54 -7.45 -4.67
N LEU A 35 -21.07 -6.52 -3.83
CA LEU A 35 -21.81 -5.37 -3.32
C LEU A 35 -21.21 -4.05 -3.81
N ILE A 36 -20.42 -4.07 -4.88
CA ILE A 36 -19.89 -2.84 -5.50
C ILE A 36 -21.01 -2.22 -6.36
N PRO A 37 -21.52 -1.00 -6.07
CA PRO A 37 -22.69 -0.44 -6.76
C PRO A 37 -22.44 -0.03 -8.22
N SER A 38 -21.18 -0.01 -8.65
CA SER A 38 -20.79 0.23 -10.04
C SER A 38 -20.58 -1.05 -10.85
N GLU A 39 -20.72 -2.22 -10.24
CA GLU A 39 -20.60 -3.51 -10.91
C GLU A 39 -21.98 -4.13 -11.16
N SER A 40 -22.10 -4.82 -12.30
CA SER A 40 -23.29 -5.57 -12.69
C SER A 40 -22.89 -6.73 -13.61
N LEU A 41 -23.72 -7.77 -13.66
CA LEU A 41 -23.58 -8.86 -14.60
C LEU A 41 -23.96 -8.38 -16.00
N THR A 42 -23.02 -8.52 -16.96
CA THR A 42 -23.31 -8.27 -18.37
C THR A 42 -24.03 -9.47 -18.99
N PRO A 43 -25.23 -9.29 -19.58
CA PRO A 43 -26.00 -10.37 -20.21
C PRO A 43 -25.21 -11.10 -21.31
N HIS A 44 -25.51 -12.39 -21.51
CA HIS A 44 -24.84 -13.22 -22.52
C HIS A 44 -24.92 -12.60 -23.92
N ALA A 45 -26.11 -12.17 -24.36
CA ALA A 45 -26.31 -11.55 -25.67
C ALA A 45 -25.43 -10.30 -25.89
N VAL A 46 -25.13 -9.55 -24.83
CA VAL A 46 -24.23 -8.40 -24.89
C VAL A 46 -22.78 -8.86 -25.06
N ARG A 47 -22.33 -9.90 -24.33
CA ARG A 47 -20.99 -10.47 -24.48
C ARG A 47 -20.78 -11.10 -25.87
N GLU A 48 -21.80 -11.77 -26.40
CA GLU A 48 -21.82 -12.32 -27.75
C GLU A 48 -21.62 -11.23 -28.81
N ALA A 49 -22.38 -10.12 -28.71
CA ALA A 49 -22.22 -8.97 -29.60
C ALA A 49 -20.81 -8.33 -29.51
N MET A 50 -20.24 -8.25 -28.29
CA MET A 50 -18.88 -7.74 -28.07
C MET A 50 -17.79 -8.62 -28.71
N GLY A 51 -17.98 -9.94 -28.74
CA GLY A 51 -17.05 -10.91 -29.32
C GLY A 51 -17.24 -11.15 -30.83
N SER A 52 -18.11 -10.37 -31.49
CA SER A 52 -18.43 -10.54 -32.90
C SER A 52 -17.35 -9.98 -33.85
N VAL A 53 -17.52 -10.26 -35.15
CA VAL A 53 -16.63 -9.79 -36.24
C VAL A 53 -16.51 -8.27 -36.34
N PHE A 54 -17.39 -7.50 -35.68
CA PHE A 54 -17.29 -6.04 -35.61
C PHE A 54 -16.01 -5.55 -34.90
N THR A 55 -15.29 -6.42 -34.18
CA THR A 55 -13.98 -6.06 -33.59
C THR A 55 -12.91 -5.71 -34.64
N SER A 56 -13.10 -6.12 -35.90
CA SER A 56 -12.13 -5.93 -36.98
C SER A 56 -12.44 -4.72 -37.89
N ILE A 57 -13.47 -3.93 -37.57
CA ILE A 57 -13.96 -2.85 -38.43
C ILE A 57 -13.46 -1.49 -37.94
N TYR A 58 -12.88 -0.71 -38.85
CA TYR A 58 -12.39 0.64 -38.59
C TYR A 58 -13.32 1.68 -39.25
N ALA A 59 -14.14 2.37 -38.45
CA ALA A 59 -15.26 3.18 -38.95
C ALA A 59 -15.20 4.65 -38.46
N GLU A 60 -14.11 5.36 -38.73
CA GLU A 60 -13.98 6.79 -38.36
C GLU A 60 -15.03 7.69 -39.03
N GLY A 61 -15.60 8.62 -38.25
CA GLY A 61 -16.73 9.46 -38.64
C GLY A 61 -18.07 8.96 -38.09
N TYR A 62 -19.16 9.41 -38.70
CA TYR A 62 -20.54 9.17 -38.25
C TYR A 62 -21.45 8.72 -39.40
N PRO A 63 -22.53 7.96 -39.10
CA PRO A 63 -23.56 7.65 -40.08
C PRO A 63 -24.24 8.91 -40.64
N ARG A 64 -25.02 8.75 -41.71
CA ARG A 64 -25.89 9.82 -42.21
C ARG A 64 -26.95 10.18 -41.16
N GLU A 65 -27.24 11.46 -41.01
CA GLU A 65 -28.08 11.97 -39.92
C GLU A 65 -29.52 11.44 -40.00
N GLU A 66 -30.04 11.25 -41.22
CA GLU A 66 -31.37 10.71 -41.45
C GLU A 66 -31.50 9.28 -40.91
N MET A 67 -30.41 8.51 -40.99
CA MET A 67 -30.36 7.12 -40.54
C MET A 67 -30.58 7.03 -39.03
N LEU A 68 -30.05 7.98 -38.25
CA LEU A 68 -30.18 8.01 -36.79
C LEU A 68 -31.63 8.22 -36.33
N ARG A 69 -32.51 8.71 -37.22
CA ARG A 69 -33.92 9.00 -36.94
C ARG A 69 -34.89 7.96 -37.53
N LEU A 70 -34.42 7.01 -38.33
CA LEU A 70 -35.27 5.97 -38.88
C LEU A 70 -35.79 5.04 -37.78
N PRO A 71 -37.05 4.55 -37.88
CA PRO A 71 -37.54 3.53 -36.98
C PRO A 71 -36.78 2.21 -37.16
N GLU A 72 -36.76 1.39 -36.11
CA GLU A 72 -35.94 0.17 -36.04
C GLU A 72 -36.26 -0.85 -37.15
N ASP A 73 -37.54 -1.00 -37.52
CA ASP A 73 -37.99 -1.88 -38.59
C ASP A 73 -37.45 -1.47 -39.96
N ARG A 74 -37.45 -0.17 -40.26
CA ARG A 74 -36.89 0.37 -41.50
C ARG A 74 -35.35 0.35 -41.50
N LEU A 75 -34.72 0.53 -40.35
CA LEU A 75 -33.27 0.31 -40.21
C LEU A 75 -32.88 -1.15 -40.50
N ALA A 76 -33.75 -2.10 -40.15
CA ALA A 76 -33.53 -3.51 -40.41
C ALA A 76 -33.67 -3.88 -41.91
N GLU A 77 -34.28 -3.04 -42.74
CA GLU A 77 -34.33 -3.20 -44.21
C GLU A 77 -32.96 -2.99 -44.85
N THR A 78 -32.05 -3.93 -44.61
CA THR A 78 -30.64 -3.85 -45.03
C THR A 78 -30.49 -3.60 -46.53
N ALA A 79 -31.39 -4.15 -47.36
CA ALA A 79 -31.39 -3.90 -48.80
C ALA A 79 -31.65 -2.43 -49.15
N GLU A 80 -32.60 -1.77 -48.48
CA GLU A 80 -32.85 -0.33 -48.62
C GLU A 80 -31.59 0.44 -48.20
N GLN A 81 -31.05 0.14 -47.01
CA GLN A 81 -29.92 0.88 -46.45
C GLN A 81 -28.66 0.76 -47.32
N LEU A 82 -28.38 -0.43 -47.86
CA LEU A 82 -27.30 -0.65 -48.81
C LEU A 82 -27.53 0.07 -50.15
N ALA A 83 -28.77 0.16 -50.62
CA ALA A 83 -29.09 0.93 -51.83
C ALA A 83 -28.79 2.42 -51.64
N TYR A 84 -29.18 2.99 -50.50
CA TYR A 84 -28.82 4.37 -50.17
C TYR A 84 -27.31 4.57 -50.01
N PHE A 85 -26.62 3.67 -49.30
CA PHE A 85 -25.17 3.73 -49.11
C PHE A 85 -24.44 3.74 -50.46
N ARG A 86 -24.81 2.85 -51.39
CA ARG A 86 -24.26 2.81 -52.76
C ARG A 86 -24.58 4.05 -53.58
N ARG A 87 -25.77 4.64 -53.39
CA ARG A 87 -26.22 5.81 -54.16
C ARG A 87 -25.59 7.12 -53.71
N TYR A 88 -25.55 7.35 -52.41
CA TYR A 88 -25.17 8.65 -51.82
C TYR A 88 -23.77 8.67 -51.23
N SER A 89 -23.05 7.55 -51.30
CA SER A 89 -21.73 7.37 -50.66
C SER A 89 -21.81 7.53 -49.14
N ASP A 90 -20.65 7.46 -48.50
CA ASP A 90 -20.49 7.44 -47.04
C ASP A 90 -19.69 8.66 -46.55
N ARG A 91 -20.15 9.26 -45.43
CA ARG A 91 -19.49 10.36 -44.72
C ARG A 91 -18.29 9.91 -43.89
N ARG A 92 -18.12 8.60 -43.66
CA ARG A 92 -16.95 8.04 -42.97
C ARG A 92 -15.66 8.20 -43.78
N PHE A 93 -14.55 8.25 -43.04
CA PHE A 93 -13.20 8.37 -43.61
C PHE A 93 -12.76 7.10 -44.34
N TYR A 94 -13.20 5.93 -43.86
CA TYR A 94 -12.93 4.62 -44.45
C TYR A 94 -14.20 4.06 -45.11
N LYS A 95 -14.04 3.13 -46.07
CA LYS A 95 -15.14 2.48 -46.80
C LYS A 95 -15.22 0.98 -46.44
N GLY A 96 -16.32 0.32 -46.78
CA GLY A 96 -16.61 -1.06 -46.37
C GLY A 96 -17.18 -1.15 -44.95
N VAL A 97 -17.90 -0.10 -44.54
CA VAL A 97 -18.43 0.11 -43.18
C VAL A 97 -19.95 0.21 -43.15
N GLU A 98 -20.63 -0.23 -44.21
CA GLU A 98 -22.09 -0.17 -44.37
C GLU A 98 -22.86 -0.79 -43.19
N PHE A 99 -22.33 -1.86 -42.59
CA PHE A 99 -22.93 -2.51 -41.43
C PHE A 99 -22.56 -1.85 -40.10
N ALA A 100 -21.44 -1.12 -40.05
CA ALA A 100 -21.08 -0.32 -38.88
C ALA A 100 -22.02 0.88 -38.74
N ASP A 101 -22.40 1.51 -39.85
CA ASP A 101 -23.44 2.55 -39.89
C ASP A 101 -24.77 2.04 -39.33
N LEU A 102 -25.19 0.83 -39.74
CA LEU A 102 -26.42 0.20 -39.26
C LEU A 102 -26.40 -0.05 -37.76
N VAL A 103 -25.31 -0.65 -37.26
CA VAL A 103 -25.17 -0.95 -35.84
C VAL A 103 -25.10 0.32 -34.99
N GLU A 104 -24.38 1.35 -35.44
CA GLU A 104 -24.29 2.63 -34.73
C GLU A 104 -25.66 3.33 -34.70
N ALA A 105 -26.33 3.45 -35.86
CA ALA A 105 -27.65 4.06 -35.95
C ALA A 105 -28.68 3.32 -35.10
N LEU A 106 -28.65 1.99 -35.10
CA LEU A 106 -29.52 1.16 -34.26
C LEU A 106 -29.26 1.40 -32.76
N ALA A 107 -28.01 1.50 -32.34
CA ALA A 107 -27.66 1.82 -30.96
C ALA A 107 -28.17 3.21 -30.55
N CYS A 108 -27.94 4.22 -31.39
CA CYS A 108 -28.41 5.59 -31.17
C CYS A 108 -29.94 5.65 -31.09
N ARG A 109 -30.64 5.02 -32.04
CA ARG A 109 -32.10 5.02 -32.11
C ARG A 109 -32.71 4.37 -30.88
N ARG A 110 -32.21 3.19 -30.49
CA ARG A 110 -32.68 2.51 -29.26
C ARG A 110 -32.43 3.35 -28.01
N ALA A 111 -31.31 4.07 -27.93
CA ALA A 111 -31.04 4.95 -26.80
C ALA A 111 -32.03 6.11 -26.74
N ALA A 112 -32.30 6.77 -27.86
CA ALA A 112 -33.28 7.84 -27.97
C ALA A 112 -34.70 7.37 -27.59
N GLU A 113 -35.12 6.22 -28.08
CA GLU A 113 -36.42 5.63 -27.73
C GLU A 113 -36.54 5.25 -26.26
N CYS A 114 -35.47 4.69 -25.67
CA CYS A 114 -35.44 4.34 -24.26
C CYS A 114 -35.60 5.57 -23.35
N PHE A 115 -35.03 6.72 -23.73
CA PHE A 115 -35.07 7.96 -22.93
C PHE A 115 -36.18 8.93 -23.31
N ALA A 116 -36.98 8.61 -24.33
CA ALA A 116 -38.12 9.42 -24.71
C ALA A 116 -39.12 9.55 -23.54
N THR A 117 -39.70 10.73 -23.41
CA THR A 117 -40.70 11.04 -22.38
C THR A 117 -41.95 11.62 -23.06
N PRO A 118 -43.09 11.75 -22.36
CA PRO A 118 -44.24 12.47 -22.92
C PRO A 118 -43.93 13.91 -23.36
N ALA A 119 -42.88 14.53 -22.80
CA ALA A 119 -42.48 15.90 -23.11
C ALA A 119 -41.37 16.00 -24.18
N VAL A 120 -40.60 14.93 -24.41
CA VAL A 120 -39.45 14.92 -25.33
C VAL A 120 -39.52 13.65 -26.17
N ARG A 121 -39.76 13.78 -27.48
CA ARG A 121 -39.87 12.64 -28.39
C ARG A 121 -38.49 12.06 -28.68
N SER A 122 -38.43 10.79 -29.07
CA SER A 122 -37.17 10.16 -29.48
C SER A 122 -36.50 10.86 -30.67
N ASP A 123 -37.28 11.48 -31.56
CA ASP A 123 -36.74 12.23 -32.71
C ASP A 123 -36.03 13.54 -32.30
N ASP A 124 -36.31 14.03 -31.09
CA ASP A 124 -35.73 15.24 -30.50
C ASP A 124 -34.54 14.92 -29.56
N ILE A 125 -34.11 13.65 -29.51
CA ILE A 125 -32.98 13.18 -28.70
C ILE A 125 -31.83 12.80 -29.61
N TYR A 126 -30.76 13.59 -29.55
CA TYR A 126 -29.52 13.36 -30.28
C TYR A 126 -28.57 12.52 -29.44
N VAL A 127 -28.00 11.46 -30.02
CA VAL A 127 -27.26 10.44 -29.28
C VAL A 127 -25.87 10.22 -29.87
N ASN A 128 -24.84 10.30 -29.03
CA ASN A 128 -23.51 9.80 -29.32
C ASN A 128 -23.22 8.54 -28.49
N VAL A 129 -22.90 7.44 -29.16
CA VAL A 129 -22.52 6.14 -28.54
C VAL A 129 -21.01 5.82 -28.65
N GLN A 130 -20.22 6.76 -29.18
CA GLN A 130 -18.83 6.52 -29.56
C GLN A 130 -17.85 6.67 -28.39
N ALA A 131 -18.16 7.47 -27.37
CA ALA A 131 -17.28 7.68 -26.23
C ALA A 131 -16.81 6.35 -25.59
N LEU A 132 -15.49 6.19 -25.42
CA LEU A 132 -14.88 4.94 -24.95
C LEU A 132 -15.31 4.55 -23.53
N SER A 133 -15.55 5.54 -22.67
CA SER A 133 -16.04 5.34 -21.30
C SER A 133 -16.56 6.65 -20.72
N GLY A 134 -17.10 6.63 -19.50
CA GLY A 134 -17.71 7.81 -18.87
C GLY A 134 -16.76 8.99 -18.69
N ALA A 135 -15.50 8.74 -18.31
CA ALA A 135 -14.51 9.81 -18.19
C ALA A 135 -14.18 10.45 -19.55
N ALA A 136 -14.10 9.65 -20.62
CA ALA A 136 -13.90 10.17 -21.98
C ALA A 136 -15.11 10.99 -22.46
N ALA A 137 -16.32 10.52 -22.18
CA ALA A 137 -17.56 11.25 -22.46
C ALA A 137 -17.60 12.62 -21.75
N ASN A 138 -17.30 12.66 -20.45
CA ASN A 138 -17.26 13.93 -19.71
C ASN A 138 -16.25 14.91 -20.30
N MET A 139 -15.09 14.42 -20.73
CA MET A 139 -14.07 15.28 -21.33
C MET A 139 -14.48 15.81 -22.71
N ALA A 140 -15.15 15.00 -23.52
CA ALA A 140 -15.72 15.47 -24.78
C ALA A 140 -16.82 16.51 -24.55
N ILE A 141 -17.66 16.35 -23.53
CA ILE A 141 -18.67 17.36 -23.15
C ILE A 141 -17.99 18.66 -22.70
N TYR A 142 -16.93 18.58 -21.90
CA TYR A 142 -16.21 19.77 -21.47
C TYR A 142 -15.51 20.46 -22.63
N GLU A 143 -14.84 19.72 -23.52
CA GLU A 143 -14.25 20.28 -24.74
C GLU A 143 -15.32 20.91 -25.64
N ALA A 144 -16.49 20.27 -25.74
CA ALA A 144 -17.59 20.80 -26.52
C ALA A 144 -18.12 22.10 -25.94
N LEU A 145 -18.27 22.24 -24.61
CA LEU A 145 -19.04 23.31 -23.97
C LEU A 145 -18.23 24.37 -23.23
N LEU A 146 -16.96 24.10 -22.90
CA LEU A 146 -16.10 24.92 -22.04
C LEU A 146 -14.79 25.30 -22.73
N THR A 147 -14.17 26.36 -22.23
CA THR A 147 -12.78 26.73 -22.51
C THR A 147 -11.94 26.50 -21.25
N PRO A 148 -10.66 26.07 -21.34
CA PRO A 148 -9.78 26.01 -20.17
C PRO A 148 -9.77 27.34 -19.40
N GLY A 149 -9.93 27.26 -18.07
CA GLY A 149 -10.12 28.42 -17.19
C GLY A 149 -11.58 28.71 -16.83
N ASP A 150 -12.56 28.20 -17.58
CA ASP A 150 -13.97 28.34 -17.26
C ASP A 150 -14.30 27.74 -15.88
N THR A 151 -15.34 28.29 -15.24
CA THR A 151 -15.83 27.80 -13.96
C THR A 151 -16.73 26.59 -14.14
N LEU A 152 -16.37 25.48 -13.50
CA LEU A 152 -17.15 24.24 -13.43
C LEU A 152 -17.63 24.03 -11.99
N MET A 153 -18.92 23.72 -11.81
CA MET A 153 -19.49 23.43 -10.49
C MET A 153 -19.95 21.97 -10.39
N ALA A 154 -19.49 21.26 -9.36
CA ALA A 154 -19.83 19.84 -9.16
C ALA A 154 -19.77 19.42 -7.69
N MET A 155 -20.30 18.23 -7.37
CA MET A 155 -20.26 17.69 -6.02
C MET A 155 -18.82 17.40 -5.57
N ASP A 156 -18.51 17.69 -4.31
CA ASP A 156 -17.23 17.33 -3.71
C ASP A 156 -16.98 15.81 -3.78
N LEU A 157 -15.75 15.43 -4.16
CA LEU A 157 -15.33 14.04 -4.26
C LEU A 157 -15.44 13.32 -2.90
N SER A 158 -15.14 14.00 -1.79
CA SER A 158 -15.22 13.39 -0.45
C SER A 158 -16.66 13.09 -0.03
N GLN A 159 -17.64 13.74 -0.64
CA GLN A 159 -19.06 13.64 -0.30
C GLN A 159 -19.90 12.88 -1.34
N GLY A 160 -19.28 12.31 -2.39
CA GLY A 160 -19.97 11.46 -3.35
C GLY A 160 -19.82 11.84 -4.82
N GLY A 161 -19.10 12.91 -5.14
CA GLY A 161 -18.74 13.29 -6.51
C GLY A 161 -17.89 12.26 -7.25
N HIS A 162 -17.57 12.51 -8.52
CA HIS A 162 -16.71 11.65 -9.33
C HIS A 162 -15.37 12.33 -9.67
N LEU A 163 -14.32 11.53 -9.90
CA LEU A 163 -12.98 12.04 -10.27
C LEU A 163 -13.02 12.96 -11.49
N SER A 164 -13.81 12.62 -12.51
CA SER A 164 -13.93 13.42 -13.74
C SER A 164 -14.73 14.73 -13.55
N HIS A 165 -15.35 14.96 -12.40
CA HIS A 165 -16.11 16.18 -12.10
C HIS A 165 -15.25 17.31 -11.52
N GLY A 166 -13.93 17.24 -11.64
CA GLY A 166 -13.02 18.32 -11.24
C GLY A 166 -12.10 17.99 -10.07
N SER A 167 -11.75 16.72 -9.88
CA SER A 167 -10.70 16.35 -8.93
C SER A 167 -9.36 16.99 -9.32
N PRO A 168 -8.57 17.54 -8.37
CA PRO A 168 -7.25 18.10 -8.67
C PRO A 168 -6.26 17.06 -9.22
N PHE A 169 -6.55 15.77 -9.01
CA PHE A 169 -5.76 14.66 -9.55
C PHE A 169 -6.13 14.30 -10.99
N HIS A 170 -7.27 14.78 -11.49
CA HIS A 170 -7.76 14.52 -12.85
C HIS A 170 -7.58 15.77 -13.73
N GLN A 171 -7.53 15.58 -15.05
CA GLN A 171 -7.37 16.68 -16.00
C GLN A 171 -8.45 17.76 -15.90
N SER A 172 -9.69 17.40 -15.54
CA SER A 172 -10.76 18.38 -15.36
C SER A 172 -10.48 19.36 -14.21
N GLY A 173 -9.97 18.91 -13.07
CA GLY A 173 -9.62 19.81 -11.96
C GLY A 173 -8.33 20.60 -12.17
N ARG A 174 -7.54 20.25 -13.20
CA ARG A 174 -6.34 21.01 -13.61
C ARG A 174 -6.64 22.05 -14.68
N ARG A 175 -7.66 21.83 -15.52
CA ARG A 175 -8.01 22.69 -16.67
C ARG A 175 -9.07 23.74 -16.34
N TYR A 176 -9.96 23.47 -15.39
CA TYR A 176 -11.12 24.33 -15.09
C TYR A 176 -11.06 24.87 -13.66
N ARG A 177 -11.68 26.04 -13.44
CA ARG A 177 -11.85 26.60 -12.10
C ARG A 177 -12.98 25.85 -11.39
N MET A 178 -12.64 25.10 -10.35
CA MET A 178 -13.61 24.24 -9.68
C MET A 178 -14.30 24.92 -8.49
N ILE A 179 -15.63 24.92 -8.52
CA ILE A 179 -16.50 25.21 -7.37
C ILE A 179 -17.14 23.91 -6.90
N ARG A 180 -17.09 23.64 -5.60
CA ARG A 180 -17.60 22.40 -5.02
C ARG A 180 -18.85 22.68 -4.21
N TYR A 181 -19.92 21.95 -4.52
CA TYR A 181 -21.07 21.86 -3.63
C TYR A 181 -21.06 20.54 -2.87
N GLY A 182 -21.86 20.45 -1.81
CA GLY A 182 -21.90 19.29 -0.94
C GLY A 182 -23.28 19.03 -0.37
N VAL A 183 -23.29 18.23 0.68
CA VAL A 183 -24.46 17.98 1.52
C VAL A 183 -24.46 18.94 2.72
N ASP A 184 -25.65 19.22 3.25
CA ASP A 184 -25.80 19.86 4.55
C ASP A 184 -25.18 18.95 5.64
N PRO A 185 -24.30 19.46 6.52
CA PRO A 185 -23.61 18.65 7.53
C PRO A 185 -24.51 17.94 8.56
N HIS A 186 -25.77 18.32 8.69
CA HIS A 186 -26.68 17.79 9.72
C HIS A 186 -27.62 16.73 9.14
N THR A 187 -28.25 17.05 8.01
CA THR A 187 -29.18 16.16 7.29
C THR A 187 -28.47 15.18 6.37
N GLU A 188 -27.21 15.49 6.01
CA GLU A 188 -26.43 14.76 5.02
C GLU A 188 -27.19 14.63 3.67
N ARG A 189 -27.99 15.64 3.30
CA ARG A 189 -28.66 15.75 1.99
C ARG A 189 -28.12 16.93 1.20
N LEU A 190 -28.27 16.90 -0.12
CA LEU A 190 -27.95 18.06 -0.96
C LEU A 190 -28.70 19.30 -0.46
N ASP A 191 -27.94 20.36 -0.21
CA ASP A 191 -28.46 21.66 0.21
C ASP A 191 -28.68 22.52 -1.05
N TYR A 192 -29.90 22.44 -1.61
CA TYR A 192 -30.25 23.15 -2.85
C TYR A 192 -30.18 24.67 -2.70
N ASP A 193 -30.45 25.21 -1.52
CA ASP A 193 -30.36 26.65 -1.26
C ASP A 193 -28.90 27.11 -1.31
N ARG A 194 -28.00 26.38 -0.61
CA ARG A 194 -26.57 26.67 -0.67
C ARG A 194 -25.99 26.47 -2.07
N ILE A 195 -26.44 25.45 -2.79
CA ILE A 195 -26.05 25.21 -4.19
C ILE A 195 -26.49 26.40 -5.06
N ALA A 196 -27.72 26.89 -4.89
CA ALA A 196 -28.24 28.04 -5.62
C ALA A 196 -27.42 29.32 -5.34
N ASP A 197 -27.03 29.54 -4.09
CA ASP A 197 -26.18 30.67 -3.70
C ASP A 197 -24.78 30.59 -4.30
N LEU A 198 -24.15 29.41 -4.27
CA LEU A 198 -22.86 29.17 -4.94
C LEU A 198 -22.93 29.42 -6.45
N ALA A 199 -24.02 28.99 -7.09
CA ALA A 199 -24.23 29.21 -8.52
C ALA A 199 -24.37 30.71 -8.86
N LYS A 200 -25.11 31.46 -8.03
CA LYS A 200 -25.26 32.93 -8.18
C LYS A 200 -23.93 33.65 -7.96
N GLU A 201 -23.18 33.26 -6.94
CA GLU A 201 -21.91 33.87 -6.54
C GLU A 201 -20.82 33.65 -7.61
N HIS A 202 -20.66 32.41 -8.07
CA HIS A 202 -19.53 32.04 -8.92
C HIS A 202 -19.84 31.98 -10.42
N ARG A 203 -21.13 32.04 -10.80
CA ARG A 203 -21.62 32.01 -12.19
C ARG A 203 -20.91 30.93 -13.03
N PRO A 204 -21.05 29.64 -12.66
CA PRO A 204 -20.40 28.56 -13.40
C PRO A 204 -20.89 28.51 -14.85
N ARG A 205 -20.02 28.12 -15.77
CA ARG A 205 -20.40 27.89 -17.17
C ARG A 205 -21.16 26.57 -17.33
N LEU A 206 -20.80 25.58 -16.52
CA LEU A 206 -21.41 24.25 -16.49
C LEU A 206 -21.61 23.82 -15.03
N ILE A 207 -22.80 23.29 -14.74
CA ILE A 207 -23.15 22.62 -13.49
C ILE A 207 -23.33 21.14 -13.77
N ILE A 208 -22.64 20.29 -13.01
CA ILE A 208 -22.79 18.84 -13.09
C ILE A 208 -23.66 18.39 -11.93
N ALA A 209 -24.81 17.80 -12.23
CA ALA A 209 -25.66 17.09 -11.29
C ALA A 209 -25.52 15.57 -11.53
N GLY A 210 -24.60 14.93 -10.81
CA GLY A 210 -24.34 13.50 -10.95
C GLY A 210 -23.36 12.96 -9.91
N TYR A 211 -23.55 11.71 -9.51
CA TYR A 211 -22.98 11.19 -8.26
C TYR A 211 -22.44 9.77 -8.41
N THR A 212 -21.31 9.51 -7.75
CA THR A 212 -20.72 8.17 -7.62
C THR A 212 -21.17 7.49 -6.32
N SER A 213 -21.30 8.26 -5.24
CA SER A 213 -21.59 7.71 -3.91
C SER A 213 -22.51 8.63 -3.10
N TYR A 214 -23.67 8.93 -3.68
CA TYR A 214 -24.77 9.63 -3.02
C TYR A 214 -26.04 8.78 -3.15
N PRO A 215 -26.68 8.36 -2.05
CA PRO A 215 -27.74 7.35 -2.08
C PRO A 215 -29.15 7.92 -2.34
N TRP A 216 -29.26 9.19 -2.76
CA TRP A 216 -30.54 9.87 -2.95
C TRP A 216 -30.74 10.39 -4.36
N ALA A 217 -31.98 10.31 -4.84
CA ALA A 217 -32.38 10.87 -6.11
C ALA A 217 -32.37 12.41 -6.08
N PRO A 218 -31.94 13.08 -7.17
CA PRO A 218 -31.93 14.52 -7.28
C PRO A 218 -33.32 15.06 -7.64
N ASP A 219 -33.54 16.31 -7.28
CA ASP A 219 -34.64 17.12 -7.78
C ASP A 219 -34.20 17.80 -9.08
N TRP A 220 -34.58 17.22 -10.23
CA TRP A 220 -34.21 17.77 -11.54
C TRP A 220 -34.83 19.13 -11.83
N LYS A 221 -35.99 19.43 -11.24
CA LYS A 221 -36.64 20.73 -11.39
C LYS A 221 -35.81 21.80 -10.68
N ALA A 222 -35.41 21.54 -9.43
CA ALA A 222 -34.53 22.45 -8.69
C ALA A 222 -33.19 22.67 -9.42
N TRP A 223 -32.56 21.61 -9.95
CA TRP A 223 -31.33 21.74 -10.73
C TRP A 223 -31.50 22.61 -11.98
N ARG A 224 -32.61 22.45 -12.72
CA ARG A 224 -32.91 23.30 -13.88
C ARG A 224 -33.11 24.75 -13.48
N GLU A 225 -33.86 25.02 -12.42
CA GLU A 225 -34.07 26.38 -11.92
C GLU A 225 -32.76 27.06 -11.53
N ILE A 226 -31.87 26.35 -10.83
CA ILE A 226 -30.54 26.84 -10.45
C ILE A 226 -29.68 27.16 -11.67
N ALA A 227 -29.59 26.22 -12.63
CA ALA A 227 -28.79 26.42 -13.84
C ALA A 227 -29.32 27.60 -14.68
N SER A 228 -30.65 27.72 -14.84
CA SER A 228 -31.26 28.84 -15.55
C SER A 228 -31.01 30.17 -14.85
N GLY A 229 -31.09 30.21 -13.51
CA GLY A 229 -30.91 31.42 -12.72
C GLY A 229 -29.52 32.05 -12.84
N CYS A 230 -28.51 31.29 -13.26
CA CYS A 230 -27.14 31.78 -13.48
C CYS A 230 -26.67 31.68 -14.95
N GLY A 231 -27.51 31.17 -15.87
CA GLY A 231 -27.16 31.01 -17.28
C GLY A 231 -26.14 29.90 -17.57
N ALA A 232 -26.06 28.88 -16.70
CA ALA A 232 -25.17 27.74 -16.86
C ALA A 232 -25.82 26.63 -17.69
N TYR A 233 -24.98 25.84 -18.38
CA TYR A 233 -25.40 24.53 -18.87
C TYR A 233 -25.62 23.57 -17.68
N LEU A 234 -26.66 22.75 -17.75
CA LEU A 234 -26.92 21.66 -16.82
C LEU A 234 -26.54 20.32 -17.46
N MET A 235 -25.56 19.65 -16.89
CA MET A 235 -25.17 18.29 -17.25
C MET A 235 -25.63 17.30 -16.18
N ALA A 236 -26.46 16.35 -16.57
CA ALA A 236 -26.84 15.21 -15.73
C ALA A 236 -25.90 14.02 -15.99
N ASP A 237 -25.04 13.69 -15.04
CA ASP A 237 -24.23 12.46 -15.09
C ASP A 237 -24.95 11.37 -14.29
N ILE A 238 -25.76 10.58 -14.99
CA ILE A 238 -26.55 9.47 -14.43
C ILE A 238 -25.86 8.12 -14.63
N ALA A 239 -24.52 8.10 -14.74
CA ALA A 239 -23.77 6.88 -15.02
C ALA A 239 -24.12 5.70 -14.11
N HIS A 240 -24.38 5.97 -12.83
CA HIS A 240 -24.76 4.98 -11.83
C HIS A 240 -26.23 4.52 -11.96
N THR A 241 -27.14 5.39 -12.38
CA THR A 241 -28.59 5.20 -12.27
C THR A 241 -29.31 5.11 -13.63
N ALA A 242 -28.58 5.08 -14.75
CA ALA A 242 -29.17 5.05 -16.09
C ALA A 242 -30.18 3.92 -16.30
N GLY A 243 -29.87 2.69 -15.89
CA GLY A 243 -30.82 1.58 -15.99
C GLY A 243 -32.09 1.81 -15.17
N MET A 244 -31.94 2.41 -13.99
CA MET A 244 -33.06 2.75 -13.11
C MET A 244 -33.92 3.89 -13.66
N ALA A 245 -33.29 4.91 -14.26
CA ALA A 245 -33.99 6.02 -14.90
C ALA A 245 -34.86 5.51 -16.06
N LEU A 246 -34.31 4.63 -16.91
CA LEU A 246 -35.04 3.97 -17.99
C LEU A 246 -36.23 3.14 -17.51
N ALA A 247 -36.07 2.43 -16.39
CA ALA A 247 -37.12 1.61 -15.81
C ALA A 247 -38.17 2.40 -15.00
N GLY A 248 -38.00 3.72 -14.85
CA GLY A 248 -38.83 4.56 -13.98
C GLY A 248 -38.68 4.25 -12.48
N ALA A 249 -37.56 3.66 -12.06
CA ALA A 249 -37.18 3.45 -10.67
C ALA A 249 -36.34 4.62 -10.10
N TYR A 250 -35.98 5.59 -10.96
CA TYR A 250 -35.24 6.80 -10.64
C TYR A 250 -35.77 7.94 -11.53
N PRO A 251 -35.82 9.19 -11.05
CA PRO A 251 -36.35 10.29 -11.87
C PRO A 251 -35.46 10.55 -13.09
N SER A 252 -36.08 10.78 -14.25
CA SER A 252 -35.37 11.06 -15.50
C SER A 252 -34.92 12.53 -15.59
N PRO A 253 -33.67 12.82 -15.99
CA PRO A 253 -33.21 14.18 -16.24
C PRO A 253 -33.67 14.75 -17.60
N VAL A 254 -34.29 13.93 -18.46
CA VAL A 254 -34.76 14.34 -19.80
C VAL A 254 -35.85 15.40 -19.66
N GLY A 255 -35.72 16.50 -20.40
CA GLY A 255 -36.58 17.68 -20.29
C GLY A 255 -36.10 18.72 -19.26
N TYR A 256 -35.02 18.43 -18.53
CA TYR A 256 -34.39 19.37 -17.60
C TYR A 256 -32.93 19.66 -17.97
N ALA A 257 -32.12 18.63 -18.16
CA ALA A 257 -30.69 18.80 -18.47
C ALA A 257 -30.46 19.20 -19.93
N ASP A 258 -29.40 19.98 -20.19
CA ASP A 258 -28.96 20.31 -21.55
C ASP A 258 -28.18 19.13 -22.17
N VAL A 259 -27.49 18.36 -21.32
CA VAL A 259 -26.76 17.14 -21.69
C VAL A 259 -26.98 16.06 -20.64
N VAL A 260 -27.25 14.83 -21.07
CA VAL A 260 -27.29 13.64 -20.19
C VAL A 260 -26.16 12.70 -20.56
N MET A 261 -25.27 12.41 -19.62
CA MET A 261 -24.19 11.43 -19.79
C MET A 261 -24.45 10.21 -18.92
N PHE A 262 -24.24 9.02 -19.47
CA PHE A 262 -24.17 7.82 -18.67
C PHE A 262 -23.24 6.74 -19.21
N THR A 263 -22.71 5.94 -18.30
CA THR A 263 -22.00 4.72 -18.65
C THR A 263 -22.94 3.56 -18.90
N THR A 264 -22.55 2.66 -19.80
CA THR A 264 -23.42 1.57 -20.25
C THR A 264 -23.35 0.29 -19.41
N HIS A 265 -22.40 0.14 -18.49
CA HIS A 265 -22.12 -1.11 -17.77
C HIS A 265 -22.62 -1.22 -16.33
N LYS A 266 -23.08 -0.13 -15.71
CA LYS A 266 -23.52 -0.12 -14.31
C LYS A 266 -24.94 -0.70 -14.20
N THR A 267 -25.92 0.06 -13.70
CA THR A 267 -27.31 -0.39 -13.64
C THR A 267 -27.92 -0.70 -15.01
N LEU A 268 -27.36 -0.16 -16.12
CA LEU A 268 -27.77 -0.53 -17.48
C LEU A 268 -27.33 -1.95 -17.90
N CYS A 269 -26.35 -2.55 -17.21
CA CYS A 269 -25.89 -3.92 -17.44
C CYS A 269 -25.29 -4.21 -18.83
N GLY A 270 -24.98 -3.19 -19.63
CA GLY A 270 -24.36 -3.33 -20.95
C GLY A 270 -22.83 -3.47 -20.91
N PRO A 271 -22.15 -3.28 -22.06
CA PRO A 271 -20.70 -3.35 -22.12
C PRO A 271 -20.05 -2.10 -21.51
N ARG A 272 -18.72 -2.09 -21.32
CA ARG A 272 -18.00 -0.88 -20.94
C ARG A 272 -18.04 0.13 -22.10
N GLY A 273 -18.59 1.31 -21.83
CA GLY A 273 -18.83 2.38 -22.79
C GLY A 273 -19.58 3.53 -22.11
N ALA A 274 -19.88 4.57 -22.89
CA ALA A 274 -20.73 5.67 -22.47
C ALA A 274 -21.59 6.18 -23.62
N ILE A 275 -22.71 6.80 -23.25
CA ILE A 275 -23.64 7.46 -24.15
C ILE A 275 -23.79 8.91 -23.67
N VAL A 276 -23.84 9.82 -24.64
CA VAL A 276 -24.17 11.22 -24.41
C VAL A 276 -25.45 11.54 -25.17
N LEU A 277 -26.45 12.05 -24.45
CA LEU A 277 -27.68 12.58 -25.02
C LEU A 277 -27.63 14.10 -25.00
N SER A 278 -28.11 14.71 -26.08
CA SER A 278 -28.43 16.13 -26.14
C SER A 278 -29.83 16.32 -26.73
N PHE A 279 -30.44 17.45 -26.41
CA PHE A 279 -31.75 17.85 -26.91
C PHE A 279 -31.66 19.09 -27.82
N ASP A 280 -30.42 19.50 -28.11
CA ASP A 280 -30.09 20.62 -28.98
C ASP A 280 -29.13 20.11 -30.08
N PRO A 281 -29.49 20.25 -31.37
CA PRO A 281 -28.66 19.78 -32.48
C PRO A 281 -27.27 20.46 -32.53
N GLU A 282 -27.14 21.72 -32.09
CA GLU A 282 -25.85 22.42 -32.08
C GLU A 282 -24.94 21.87 -30.99
N ILE A 283 -25.49 21.59 -29.81
CA ILE A 283 -24.74 20.94 -28.72
C ILE A 283 -24.33 19.52 -29.14
N ALA A 284 -25.24 18.76 -29.76
CA ALA A 284 -24.94 17.42 -30.28
C ALA A 284 -23.78 17.44 -31.28
N GLY A 285 -23.82 18.33 -32.28
CA GLY A 285 -22.75 18.46 -33.28
C GLY A 285 -21.39 18.84 -32.67
N ARG A 286 -21.38 19.70 -31.63
CA ARG A 286 -20.15 20.04 -30.88
C ARG A 286 -19.61 18.84 -30.10
N ILE A 287 -20.49 18.04 -29.49
CA ILE A 287 -20.10 16.82 -28.77
C ILE A 287 -19.54 15.78 -29.74
N ASP A 288 -20.17 15.57 -30.90
CA ASP A 288 -19.66 14.69 -31.93
C ASP A 288 -18.25 15.12 -32.37
N ALA A 289 -18.06 16.39 -32.72
CA ALA A 289 -16.75 16.93 -33.10
C ALA A 289 -15.70 16.78 -31.99
N ALA A 290 -16.09 16.96 -30.72
CA ALA A 290 -15.20 16.78 -29.57
C ALA A 290 -14.84 15.30 -29.33
N VAL A 291 -15.75 14.36 -29.60
CA VAL A 291 -15.45 12.93 -29.55
C VAL A 291 -14.54 12.55 -30.72
N PHE A 292 -14.95 12.84 -31.94
CA PHE A 292 -14.17 12.60 -33.16
C PHE A 292 -14.34 13.78 -34.15
N PRO A 293 -13.26 14.37 -34.67
CA PRO A 293 -11.85 13.96 -34.54
C PRO A 293 -11.14 14.50 -33.27
N GLY A 294 -11.86 15.11 -32.32
CA GLY A 294 -11.26 15.80 -31.18
C GLY A 294 -10.43 14.91 -30.25
N ALA A 295 -11.05 13.93 -29.61
CA ALA A 295 -10.43 13.14 -28.54
C ALA A 295 -10.14 11.68 -28.89
N GLN A 296 -10.81 11.12 -29.90
CA GLN A 296 -10.74 9.71 -30.29
C GLN A 296 -10.45 9.57 -31.80
N GLY A 297 -9.92 8.41 -32.21
CA GLY A 297 -9.81 7.98 -33.61
C GLY A 297 -10.84 6.90 -33.94
N GLY A 298 -10.41 5.82 -34.61
CA GLY A 298 -11.24 4.65 -34.93
C GLY A 298 -12.11 4.13 -33.77
N PRO A 299 -13.45 4.11 -33.92
CA PRO A 299 -14.32 3.68 -32.84
C PRO A 299 -14.42 2.15 -32.72
N HIS A 300 -14.85 1.67 -31.55
CA HIS A 300 -15.03 0.24 -31.29
C HIS A 300 -16.43 -0.21 -31.73
N VAL A 301 -16.57 -0.72 -32.96
CA VAL A 301 -17.88 -1.07 -33.54
C VAL A 301 -18.59 -2.18 -32.77
N ASN A 302 -17.85 -3.20 -32.30
CA ASN A 302 -18.38 -4.27 -31.45
C ASN A 302 -18.97 -3.74 -30.11
N LYS A 303 -18.45 -2.62 -29.59
CA LYS A 303 -19.02 -1.94 -28.41
C LYS A 303 -20.42 -1.43 -28.70
N TRP A 304 -20.65 -0.82 -29.86
CA TRP A 304 -21.97 -0.34 -30.25
C TRP A 304 -22.96 -1.48 -30.42
N ALA A 305 -22.52 -2.60 -31.00
CA ALA A 305 -23.34 -3.81 -31.09
C ALA A 305 -23.76 -4.30 -29.69
N GLY A 306 -22.83 -4.35 -28.74
CA GLY A 306 -23.12 -4.66 -27.34
C GLY A 306 -24.06 -3.65 -26.67
N ILE A 307 -23.90 -2.35 -26.95
CA ILE A 307 -24.79 -1.29 -26.45
C ILE A 307 -26.20 -1.46 -27.02
N ALA A 308 -26.34 -1.69 -28.32
CA ALA A 308 -27.63 -1.92 -28.97
C ALA A 308 -28.34 -3.13 -28.37
N ALA A 309 -27.63 -4.23 -28.11
CA ALA A 309 -28.17 -5.41 -27.44
C ALA A 309 -28.62 -5.10 -26.00
N ALA A 310 -27.82 -4.34 -25.24
CA ALA A 310 -28.17 -3.95 -23.88
C ALA A 310 -29.44 -3.07 -23.84
N LEU A 311 -29.57 -2.11 -24.75
CA LEU A 311 -30.75 -1.24 -24.86
C LEU A 311 -32.00 -2.01 -25.28
N ALA A 312 -31.87 -3.02 -26.15
CA ALA A 312 -33.00 -3.89 -26.48
C ALA A 312 -33.53 -4.64 -25.24
N LEU A 313 -32.62 -5.16 -24.41
CA LEU A 313 -32.98 -5.78 -23.13
C LEU A 313 -33.58 -4.77 -22.14
N ALA A 314 -33.08 -3.54 -22.13
CA ALA A 314 -33.55 -2.48 -21.23
C ALA A 314 -35.02 -2.10 -21.43
N ARG A 315 -35.57 -2.30 -22.64
CA ARG A 315 -37.00 -2.07 -22.96
C ARG A 315 -37.94 -3.17 -22.46
N THR A 316 -37.41 -4.29 -21.95
CA THR A 316 -38.25 -5.43 -21.55
C THR A 316 -38.91 -5.21 -20.19
N PRO A 317 -40.12 -5.77 -19.95
CA PRO A 317 -40.77 -5.74 -18.64
C PRO A 317 -39.90 -6.35 -17.52
N SER A 318 -39.16 -7.41 -17.82
CA SER A 318 -38.26 -8.08 -16.87
C SER A 318 -37.10 -7.18 -16.43
N PHE A 319 -36.54 -6.36 -17.34
CA PHE A 319 -35.53 -5.38 -16.96
C PHE A 319 -36.12 -4.29 -16.07
N ARG A 320 -37.33 -3.82 -16.38
CA ARG A 320 -38.04 -2.86 -15.53
C ARG A 320 -38.21 -3.40 -14.11
N GLU A 321 -38.76 -4.61 -13.97
CA GLU A 321 -38.93 -5.26 -12.67
C GLU A 321 -37.60 -5.45 -11.91
N LEU A 322 -36.53 -5.84 -12.61
CA LEU A 322 -35.18 -5.95 -12.05
C LEU A 322 -34.73 -4.65 -11.38
N GLN A 323 -34.86 -3.50 -12.05
CA GLN A 323 -34.40 -2.22 -11.50
C GLN A 323 -35.21 -1.79 -10.26
N HIS A 324 -36.53 -1.99 -10.27
CA HIS A 324 -37.37 -1.71 -9.09
C HIS A 324 -36.99 -2.62 -7.91
N ARG A 325 -36.73 -3.90 -8.18
CA ARG A 325 -36.20 -4.83 -7.16
C ARG A 325 -34.81 -4.43 -6.67
N THR A 326 -33.94 -3.90 -7.52
CA THR A 326 -32.62 -3.40 -7.11
C THR A 326 -32.75 -2.28 -6.07
N VAL A 327 -33.62 -1.30 -6.30
CA VAL A 327 -33.90 -0.23 -5.31
C VAL A 327 -34.55 -0.77 -4.05
N ALA A 328 -35.54 -1.66 -4.18
CA ALA A 328 -36.19 -2.28 -3.03
C ALA A 328 -35.20 -3.05 -2.14
N ASN A 329 -34.32 -3.85 -2.75
CA ASN A 329 -33.27 -4.57 -2.02
C ASN A 329 -32.30 -3.61 -1.32
N ALA A 330 -31.94 -2.48 -1.93
CA ALA A 330 -31.05 -1.50 -1.29
C ALA A 330 -31.70 -0.89 -0.04
N ARG A 331 -32.99 -0.58 -0.11
CA ARG A 331 -33.78 -0.11 1.05
C ARG A 331 -33.88 -1.18 2.13
N SER A 332 -34.18 -2.43 1.77
CA SER A 332 -34.23 -3.54 2.73
C SER A 332 -32.89 -3.78 3.42
N LEU A 333 -31.78 -3.74 2.67
CA LEU A 333 -30.43 -3.87 3.21
C LEU A 333 -30.11 -2.72 4.16
N ALA A 334 -30.40 -1.48 3.76
CA ALA A 334 -30.24 -0.30 4.60
C ALA A 334 -30.97 -0.43 5.94
N ALA A 335 -32.27 -0.74 5.90
CA ALA A 335 -33.08 -0.91 7.11
C ALA A 335 -32.60 -2.09 7.99
N ALA A 336 -32.14 -3.18 7.39
CA ALA A 336 -31.61 -4.34 8.09
C ALA A 336 -30.29 -4.05 8.82
N LEU A 337 -29.42 -3.23 8.22
CA LEU A 337 -28.16 -2.77 8.82
C LEU A 337 -28.43 -1.83 10.00
N GLU A 338 -29.34 -0.86 9.83
CA GLU A 338 -29.71 0.08 10.89
C GLU A 338 -30.33 -0.62 12.11
N ARG A 339 -31.25 -1.58 11.89
CA ARG A 339 -31.82 -2.41 12.98
C ARG A 339 -30.76 -3.16 13.79
N ARG A 340 -29.59 -3.41 13.20
CA ARG A 340 -28.45 -4.10 13.84
C ARG A 340 -27.43 -3.12 14.43
N GLY A 341 -27.76 -1.84 14.48
CA GLY A 341 -26.93 -0.79 15.07
C GLY A 341 -25.76 -0.35 14.18
N LEU A 342 -25.81 -0.62 12.87
CA LEU A 342 -24.84 -0.08 11.92
C LEU A 342 -25.42 1.20 11.29
N ARG A 343 -24.83 2.36 11.65
CA ARG A 343 -25.22 3.65 11.09
C ARG A 343 -24.93 3.70 9.58
N LEU A 344 -25.86 4.29 8.83
CA LEU A 344 -25.64 4.68 7.45
C LEU A 344 -25.24 6.14 7.36
N ALA A 345 -24.22 6.44 6.58
CA ALA A 345 -24.04 7.80 6.08
C ALA A 345 -25.22 8.13 5.15
N TYR A 346 -25.60 9.41 5.12
CA TYR A 346 -26.76 9.97 4.43
C TYR A 346 -28.13 9.45 4.93
N GLY A 347 -28.15 8.63 5.99
CA GLY A 347 -29.35 8.18 6.71
C GLY A 347 -30.32 7.27 5.94
N GLY A 348 -29.88 6.61 4.86
CA GLY A 348 -30.72 5.68 4.07
C GLY A 348 -30.45 5.71 2.58
N THR A 349 -31.42 5.26 1.78
CA THR A 349 -31.35 5.26 0.31
C THR A 349 -32.72 5.24 -0.38
N ASP A 350 -32.82 5.87 -1.55
CA ASP A 350 -33.86 5.61 -2.55
C ASP A 350 -33.29 5.19 -3.92
N THR A 351 -32.01 4.79 -3.91
CA THR A 351 -31.27 4.35 -5.09
C THR A 351 -30.85 2.87 -4.97
N HIS A 352 -29.87 2.42 -5.77
CA HIS A 352 -29.31 1.07 -5.72
C HIS A 352 -28.13 0.91 -4.75
N LEU A 353 -27.74 1.97 -4.03
CA LEU A 353 -26.56 1.97 -3.16
C LEU A 353 -26.84 2.58 -1.79
N LEU A 354 -26.01 2.23 -0.82
CA LEU A 354 -25.96 2.81 0.53
C LEU A 354 -24.51 2.86 1.02
N VAL A 355 -24.25 3.65 2.07
CA VAL A 355 -22.90 3.81 2.62
C VAL A 355 -22.93 3.62 4.13
N LEU A 356 -22.17 2.65 4.64
CA LEU A 356 -21.97 2.43 6.07
C LEU A 356 -21.02 3.47 6.64
N ASP A 357 -21.35 4.05 7.80
CA ASP A 357 -20.47 4.93 8.57
C ASP A 357 -19.71 4.12 9.61
N LEU A 358 -18.41 3.89 9.37
CA LEU A 358 -17.59 3.06 10.26
C LEU A 358 -17.21 3.77 11.57
N ARG A 359 -17.38 5.10 11.68
CA ARG A 359 -17.09 5.84 12.92
C ARG A 359 -18.03 5.43 14.04
N ALA A 360 -19.25 5.00 13.70
CA ALA A 360 -20.25 4.53 14.64
C ALA A 360 -20.10 3.05 15.04
N VAL A 361 -19.20 2.30 14.38
CA VAL A 361 -19.00 0.88 14.67
C VAL A 361 -18.20 0.74 15.97
N GLN A 362 -18.83 0.12 16.97
CA GLN A 362 -18.16 -0.24 18.22
C GLN A 362 -17.26 -1.45 17.99
N THR A 363 -15.95 -1.25 18.09
CA THR A 363 -14.94 -2.31 17.95
C THR A 363 -14.51 -2.84 19.33
N PRO A 364 -13.99 -4.08 19.42
CA PRO A 364 -13.70 -4.70 20.72
C PRO A 364 -12.62 -4.00 21.55
N ASN A 365 -11.73 -3.24 20.90
CA ASN A 365 -10.66 -2.48 21.55
C ASN A 365 -10.94 -0.96 21.57
N GLY A 366 -12.14 -0.51 21.18
CA GLY A 366 -12.54 0.89 21.13
C GLY A 366 -11.83 1.73 20.06
N GLY A 367 -11.03 1.13 19.18
CA GLY A 367 -10.37 1.84 18.08
C GLY A 367 -11.32 2.13 16.93
N GLU A 368 -11.05 3.19 16.18
CA GLU A 368 -11.84 3.53 14.99
C GLU A 368 -11.51 2.59 13.82
N LEU A 369 -12.54 2.22 13.05
CA LEU A 369 -12.38 1.36 11.89
C LEU A 369 -12.19 2.19 10.60
N MET A 370 -11.24 1.78 9.77
CA MET A 370 -10.98 2.40 8.46
C MET A 370 -11.68 1.63 7.34
N GLY A 371 -12.17 2.34 6.33
CA GLY A 371 -12.84 1.75 5.17
C GLY A 371 -11.97 0.73 4.42
N GLU A 372 -10.67 1.01 4.28
CA GLU A 372 -9.72 0.08 3.63
C GLU A 372 -9.61 -1.26 4.37
N VAL A 373 -9.58 -1.21 5.70
CA VAL A 373 -9.44 -2.41 6.54
C VAL A 373 -10.73 -3.22 6.49
N ALA A 374 -11.87 -2.54 6.67
CA ALA A 374 -13.19 -3.16 6.62
C ALA A 374 -13.44 -3.84 5.26
N ALA A 375 -13.23 -3.13 4.15
CA ALA A 375 -13.46 -3.67 2.80
C ALA A 375 -12.61 -4.91 2.50
N ARG A 376 -11.34 -4.94 2.93
CA ARG A 376 -10.48 -6.12 2.75
C ARG A 376 -10.96 -7.32 3.55
N ILE A 377 -11.35 -7.14 4.81
CA ILE A 377 -11.82 -8.24 5.66
C ILE A 377 -13.18 -8.75 5.17
N LEU A 378 -14.07 -7.85 4.71
CA LEU A 378 -15.32 -8.23 4.03
C LEU A 378 -15.05 -9.07 2.76
N ASP A 379 -14.06 -8.69 1.94
CA ASP A 379 -13.70 -9.47 0.75
C ASP A 379 -13.14 -10.86 1.09
N LEU A 380 -12.42 -11.00 2.21
CA LEU A 380 -11.93 -12.30 2.70
C LEU A 380 -13.08 -13.24 3.12
N VAL A 381 -14.20 -12.70 3.60
CA VAL A 381 -15.40 -13.50 3.89
C VAL A 381 -16.29 -13.71 2.65
N GLY A 382 -15.98 -13.04 1.54
CA GLY A 382 -16.73 -13.15 0.28
C GLY A 382 -17.79 -12.07 0.06
N LEU A 383 -17.83 -11.02 0.90
CA LEU A 383 -18.63 -9.81 0.67
C LEU A 383 -17.75 -8.74 0.00
N VAL A 384 -17.87 -8.59 -1.31
CA VAL A 384 -17.00 -7.69 -2.08
C VAL A 384 -17.58 -6.28 -2.08
N ALA A 385 -16.90 -5.34 -1.43
CA ALA A 385 -17.30 -3.94 -1.37
C ALA A 385 -16.08 -3.02 -1.52
N ASN A 386 -16.32 -1.70 -1.59
CA ASN A 386 -15.24 -0.71 -1.65
C ASN A 386 -15.31 0.25 -0.46
N LYS A 387 -14.13 0.68 0.02
CA LYS A 387 -14.04 1.84 0.92
C LYS A 387 -14.57 3.09 0.24
N ASN A 388 -15.11 4.02 1.01
CA ASN A 388 -15.61 5.29 0.51
C ASN A 388 -15.39 6.39 1.55
N THR A 389 -15.17 7.62 1.11
CA THR A 389 -15.25 8.77 2.00
C THR A 389 -16.71 9.09 2.33
N ILE A 390 -16.95 9.70 3.48
CA ILE A 390 -18.26 10.16 3.93
C ILE A 390 -18.16 11.62 4.39
N PRO A 391 -19.29 12.34 4.57
CA PRO A 391 -19.26 13.71 5.07
C PRO A 391 -18.46 13.81 6.39
N GLY A 392 -17.51 14.74 6.42
CA GLY A 392 -16.55 14.92 7.51
C GLY A 392 -15.15 14.35 7.23
N ASP A 393 -14.99 13.43 6.27
CA ASP A 393 -13.67 12.93 5.88
C ASP A 393 -12.89 13.99 5.07
N LEU A 394 -11.60 14.14 5.35
CA LEU A 394 -10.77 15.17 4.71
C LEU A 394 -10.08 14.69 3.43
N SER A 395 -9.91 13.38 3.24
CA SER A 395 -9.23 12.81 2.08
C SER A 395 -9.58 11.34 1.83
N ALA A 396 -9.23 10.82 0.65
CA ALA A 396 -9.39 9.40 0.32
C ALA A 396 -8.54 8.45 1.21
N ALA A 397 -7.45 8.96 1.81
CA ALA A 397 -6.66 8.19 2.77
C ALA A 397 -7.39 8.03 4.11
N ASP A 398 -8.27 8.97 4.44
CA ASP A 398 -9.08 9.01 5.67
C ASP A 398 -10.47 8.38 5.49
N ALA A 399 -10.72 7.64 4.40
CA ALA A 399 -12.04 7.08 4.11
C ALA A 399 -12.59 6.22 5.27
N ARG A 400 -13.66 6.70 5.91
CA ARG A 400 -14.34 6.06 7.04
C ARG A 400 -15.65 5.37 6.67
N GLY A 401 -15.93 5.20 5.38
CA GLY A 401 -17.12 4.51 4.90
C GLY A 401 -16.83 3.20 4.15
N VAL A 402 -17.87 2.35 4.07
CA VAL A 402 -17.93 1.22 3.13
C VAL A 402 -19.20 1.35 2.32
N ARG A 403 -19.06 1.34 1.00
CA ARG A 403 -20.17 1.53 0.07
C ARG A 403 -20.67 0.19 -0.42
N TYR A 404 -21.97 -0.06 -0.24
CA TYR A 404 -22.68 -1.24 -0.73
C TYR A 404 -23.63 -0.87 -1.87
N GLY A 405 -23.85 -1.82 -2.77
CA GLY A 405 -24.79 -1.76 -3.87
C GLY A 405 -25.45 -3.09 -4.12
N THR A 406 -26.69 -3.05 -4.58
CA THR A 406 -27.51 -4.25 -4.83
C THR A 406 -27.64 -4.73 -6.28
N PRO A 407 -27.15 -4.06 -7.36
CA PRO A 407 -27.39 -4.54 -8.73
C PRO A 407 -27.01 -6.01 -8.95
N TRP A 408 -25.78 -6.38 -8.60
CA TRP A 408 -25.26 -7.74 -8.80
C TRP A 408 -26.05 -8.79 -8.01
N ALA A 409 -26.30 -8.52 -6.72
CA ALA A 409 -27.06 -9.41 -5.85
C ALA A 409 -28.49 -9.63 -6.40
N THR A 410 -29.17 -8.56 -6.83
CA THR A 410 -30.52 -8.65 -7.40
C THR A 410 -30.52 -9.42 -8.74
N GLN A 411 -29.53 -9.20 -9.62
CA GLN A 411 -29.39 -9.93 -10.89
C GLN A 411 -29.22 -11.44 -10.70
N ARG A 412 -28.62 -11.86 -9.58
CA ARG A 412 -28.51 -13.27 -9.19
C ARG A 412 -29.80 -13.86 -8.60
N GLY A 413 -30.82 -13.04 -8.37
CA GLY A 413 -32.11 -13.47 -7.83
C GLY A 413 -32.32 -13.20 -6.34
N MET A 414 -31.38 -12.56 -5.64
CA MET A 414 -31.51 -12.28 -4.21
C MET A 414 -32.64 -11.27 -3.93
N GLY A 415 -33.32 -11.43 -2.79
CA GLY A 415 -34.38 -10.54 -2.31
C GLY A 415 -34.16 -10.05 -0.88
N GLU A 416 -35.22 -9.57 -0.24
CA GLU A 416 -35.19 -8.99 1.12
C GLU A 416 -34.58 -9.93 2.17
N ARG A 417 -34.94 -11.22 2.14
CA ARG A 417 -34.40 -12.23 3.09
C ARG A 417 -32.88 -12.35 2.98
N GLU A 418 -32.33 -12.34 1.77
CA GLU A 418 -30.88 -12.38 1.57
C GLU A 418 -30.21 -11.07 2.00
N MET A 419 -30.87 -9.92 1.83
CA MET A 419 -30.35 -8.63 2.32
C MET A 419 -30.24 -8.62 3.86
N GLU A 420 -31.20 -9.23 4.57
CA GLU A 420 -31.15 -9.41 6.02
C GLU A 420 -29.93 -10.24 6.47
N GLU A 421 -29.63 -11.32 5.76
CA GLU A 421 -28.49 -12.18 6.06
C GLU A 421 -27.16 -11.49 5.75
N ILE A 422 -27.08 -10.74 4.64
CA ILE A 422 -25.92 -9.90 4.32
C ILE A 422 -25.68 -8.85 5.42
N ALA A 423 -26.74 -8.23 5.93
CA ALA A 423 -26.66 -7.28 7.04
C ALA A 423 -26.15 -7.93 8.33
N GLU A 424 -26.61 -9.15 8.63
CA GLU A 424 -26.17 -9.91 9.79
C GLU A 424 -24.69 -10.29 9.71
N ILE A 425 -24.25 -10.83 8.57
CA ILE A 425 -22.84 -11.16 8.34
C ILE A 425 -21.97 -9.90 8.41
N SER A 426 -22.42 -8.79 7.82
CA SER A 426 -21.71 -7.51 7.89
C SER A 426 -21.55 -7.04 9.34
N ARG A 427 -22.61 -7.12 10.15
CA ARG A 427 -22.56 -6.79 11.57
C ARG A 427 -21.59 -7.68 12.33
N LEU A 428 -21.67 -8.99 12.16
CA LEU A 428 -20.80 -9.97 12.79
C LEU A 428 -19.32 -9.65 12.54
N VAL A 429 -18.96 -9.45 11.26
CA VAL A 429 -17.58 -9.18 10.85
C VAL A 429 -17.10 -7.83 11.35
N LEU A 430 -17.83 -6.74 11.05
CA LEU A 430 -17.35 -5.38 11.31
C LEU A 430 -17.11 -5.11 12.80
N THR A 431 -17.95 -5.62 13.69
CA THR A 431 -17.79 -5.42 15.13
C THR A 431 -16.81 -6.38 15.79
N ALA A 432 -16.34 -7.41 15.07
CA ALA A 432 -15.31 -8.32 15.57
C ALA A 432 -13.89 -7.88 15.18
N ILE A 433 -13.75 -6.83 14.36
CA ILE A 433 -12.45 -6.31 13.96
C ILE A 433 -11.82 -5.52 15.10
N HIS A 434 -10.58 -5.86 15.46
CA HIS A 434 -9.67 -5.11 16.31
C HIS A 434 -8.78 -4.21 15.42
N PRO A 435 -9.15 -2.93 15.21
CA PRO A 435 -8.33 -1.98 14.46
C PRO A 435 -7.07 -1.58 15.23
N PHE A 436 -6.01 -1.30 14.49
CA PHE A 436 -4.74 -0.75 14.99
C PHE A 436 -3.94 -0.16 13.82
N SER A 437 -2.86 0.56 14.09
CA SER A 437 -2.03 1.16 13.04
C SER A 437 -0.54 0.90 13.28
N TYR A 438 0.21 0.62 12.21
CA TYR A 438 1.66 0.74 12.25
C TYR A 438 2.09 2.15 11.84
N HIS A 439 3.22 2.63 12.33
CA HIS A 439 3.81 3.87 11.81
C HIS A 439 4.49 3.62 10.46
N GLY A 440 4.06 4.35 9.43
CA GLY A 440 4.65 4.35 8.10
C GLY A 440 5.42 5.64 7.80
N VAL A 441 6.25 5.62 6.75
CA VAL A 441 7.09 6.77 6.37
C VAL A 441 6.26 8.00 5.99
N THR A 442 5.07 7.78 5.41
CA THR A 442 4.15 8.84 4.96
C THR A 442 2.96 9.04 5.89
N GLY A 443 2.97 8.44 7.09
CA GLY A 443 1.86 8.44 8.03
C GLY A 443 1.47 7.04 8.49
N ASP A 444 0.42 6.98 9.31
CA ASP A 444 -0.04 5.73 9.90
C ASP A 444 -0.63 4.77 8.84
N LEU A 445 -0.37 3.49 9.04
CA LEU A 445 -0.78 2.39 8.18
C LEU A 445 -1.86 1.57 8.91
N PRO A 446 -3.15 1.86 8.69
CA PRO A 446 -4.22 1.20 9.42
C PRO A 446 -4.33 -0.28 9.04
N ARG A 447 -4.65 -1.10 10.04
CA ARG A 447 -4.79 -2.55 9.99
C ARG A 447 -5.96 -2.98 10.85
N GLY A 448 -6.37 -4.23 10.68
CA GLY A 448 -7.38 -4.86 11.53
C GLY A 448 -7.18 -6.36 11.55
N LYS A 449 -7.59 -6.97 12.65
CA LYS A 449 -7.65 -8.41 12.82
C LYS A 449 -8.97 -8.82 13.44
N LEU A 450 -9.41 -10.05 13.19
CA LEU A 450 -10.59 -10.62 13.82
C LEU A 450 -10.33 -12.07 14.27
N PRO A 451 -11.10 -12.60 15.22
CA PRO A 451 -11.01 -14.01 15.61
C PRO A 451 -11.22 -14.94 14.41
N LEU A 452 -10.47 -16.04 14.34
CA LEU A 452 -10.61 -17.01 13.24
C LEU A 452 -12.01 -17.64 13.20
N SER A 453 -12.62 -17.87 14.35
CA SER A 453 -13.99 -18.39 14.47
C SER A 453 -14.98 -17.50 13.71
N VAL A 454 -14.92 -16.19 13.92
CA VAL A 454 -15.78 -15.21 13.24
C VAL A 454 -15.51 -15.17 11.75
N LEU A 455 -14.23 -15.17 11.34
CA LEU A 455 -13.87 -15.20 9.92
C LEU A 455 -14.42 -16.46 9.23
N THR A 456 -14.28 -17.62 9.87
CA THR A 456 -14.74 -18.92 9.34
C THR A 456 -16.26 -18.98 9.26
N GLU A 457 -16.96 -18.58 10.33
CA GLU A 457 -18.43 -18.55 10.35
C GLU A 457 -18.96 -17.65 9.22
N ALA A 458 -18.42 -16.45 9.08
CA ALA A 458 -18.82 -15.52 8.03
C ALA A 458 -18.56 -16.09 6.62
N GLN A 459 -17.39 -16.69 6.39
CA GLN A 459 -17.07 -17.37 5.12
C GLN A 459 -18.07 -18.47 4.78
N GLU A 460 -18.38 -19.34 5.74
CA GLU A 460 -19.32 -20.45 5.54
C GLU A 460 -20.73 -19.95 5.23
N ARG A 461 -21.19 -18.91 5.95
CA ARG A 461 -22.50 -18.29 5.71
C ARG A 461 -22.58 -17.61 4.34
N VAL A 462 -21.56 -16.86 3.94
CA VAL A 462 -21.51 -16.24 2.60
C VAL A 462 -21.47 -17.31 1.51
N GLN A 463 -20.68 -18.37 1.67
CA GLN A 463 -20.63 -19.48 0.71
C GLN A 463 -21.99 -20.20 0.60
N ALA A 464 -22.65 -20.46 1.73
CA ALA A 464 -23.99 -21.04 1.74
C ALA A 464 -25.01 -20.13 1.03
N LEU A 465 -24.92 -18.82 1.24
CA LEU A 465 -25.72 -17.83 0.52
C LEU A 465 -25.42 -17.82 -0.97
N ALA A 466 -24.16 -17.76 -1.39
CA ALA A 466 -23.78 -17.77 -2.80
C ALA A 466 -24.22 -19.04 -3.55
N ARG A 467 -24.12 -20.22 -2.91
CA ARG A 467 -24.51 -21.52 -3.49
C ARG A 467 -26.00 -21.61 -3.83
N ARG A 468 -26.88 -20.90 -3.10
CA ARG A 468 -28.32 -20.83 -3.44
C ARG A 468 -28.59 -20.21 -4.81
N PHE A 469 -27.66 -19.40 -5.32
CA PHE A 469 -27.82 -18.61 -6.55
C PHE A 469 -26.67 -18.84 -7.55
N GLY A 470 -25.95 -19.97 -7.45
CA GLY A 470 -24.83 -20.31 -8.32
C GLY A 470 -25.12 -21.59 -9.10
N GLY A 471 -26.00 -21.52 -10.10
CA GLY A 471 -26.50 -22.67 -10.87
C GLY A 471 -25.43 -23.74 -11.15
N SER A 472 -25.83 -25.01 -10.97
CA SER A 472 -25.01 -26.24 -10.86
C SER A 472 -24.59 -26.59 -9.43
N ALA A 473 -25.29 -27.59 -8.90
CA ALA A 473 -25.02 -28.23 -7.64
C ALA A 473 -23.76 -29.12 -7.69
N GLY A 474 -22.92 -28.99 -6.66
CA GLY A 474 -22.27 -30.14 -6.05
C GLY A 474 -20.87 -30.47 -6.53
N THR A 475 -19.86 -29.78 -5.99
CA THR A 475 -18.77 -30.55 -5.36
C THR A 475 -19.17 -30.75 -3.91
N SER A 476 -19.63 -31.96 -3.57
CA SER A 476 -19.69 -32.37 -2.18
C SER A 476 -18.30 -32.12 -1.58
N ALA A 477 -18.25 -31.36 -0.49
CA ALA A 477 -17.05 -31.42 0.34
C ALA A 477 -16.89 -32.90 0.69
N PRO A 478 -15.72 -33.53 0.44
CA PRO A 478 -15.51 -34.91 0.81
C PRO A 478 -15.87 -35.03 2.30
N GLN A 479 -16.82 -35.91 2.62
CA GLN A 479 -17.03 -36.29 4.01
C GLN A 479 -15.66 -36.68 4.57
N PRO A 480 -15.23 -36.12 5.72
CA PRO A 480 -13.99 -36.56 6.33
C PRO A 480 -14.11 -38.07 6.53
N ALA A 481 -13.19 -38.83 5.94
CA ALA A 481 -13.08 -40.25 6.24
C ALA A 481 -12.96 -40.38 7.76
N SER A 482 -13.92 -41.05 8.39
CA SER A 482 -13.90 -41.28 9.83
C SER A 482 -12.78 -42.28 10.12
N GLY A 483 -11.68 -41.76 10.67
CA GLY A 483 -10.44 -42.50 10.92
C GLY A 483 -9.35 -42.16 9.91
N GLY A 484 -8.27 -41.56 10.40
CA GLY A 484 -7.01 -41.46 9.66
C GLY A 484 -6.26 -40.14 9.83
N VAL A 485 -5.44 -39.79 8.84
CA VAL A 485 -4.70 -38.52 8.79
C VAL A 485 -5.13 -37.68 7.58
N THR A 486 -5.12 -36.36 7.75
CA THR A 486 -5.18 -35.38 6.65
C THR A 486 -3.78 -34.85 6.39
N THR A 487 -3.37 -34.85 5.12
CA THR A 487 -2.12 -34.24 4.68
C THR A 487 -2.41 -32.91 3.97
N LEU A 488 -1.80 -31.83 4.48
CA LEU A 488 -1.82 -30.51 3.86
C LEU A 488 -0.48 -30.24 3.19
N ARG A 489 -0.50 -29.56 2.04
CA ARG A 489 0.68 -28.99 1.38
C ARG A 489 0.79 -27.52 1.75
N VAL A 490 1.98 -27.09 2.17
CA VAL A 490 2.29 -25.68 2.42
C VAL A 490 3.45 -25.26 1.53
N ARG A 491 3.23 -24.26 0.67
CA ARG A 491 4.20 -23.83 -0.34
C ARG A 491 4.22 -22.32 -0.55
N GLY A 492 5.31 -21.83 -1.14
CA GLY A 492 5.52 -20.41 -1.44
C GLY A 492 6.75 -19.86 -0.71
N GLY A 493 7.17 -18.64 -1.08
CA GLY A 493 8.45 -18.07 -0.63
C GLY A 493 8.59 -17.84 0.87
N ARG A 494 7.50 -17.93 1.65
CA ARG A 494 7.50 -17.78 3.11
C ARG A 494 6.99 -19.02 3.85
N ALA A 495 6.78 -20.16 3.16
CA ALA A 495 6.22 -21.38 3.75
C ALA A 495 7.02 -21.89 4.97
N ALA A 496 8.35 -21.94 4.85
CA ALA A 496 9.23 -22.37 5.93
C ALA A 496 9.08 -21.49 7.18
N LEU A 497 9.03 -20.17 6.99
CA LEU A 497 8.94 -19.18 8.06
C LEU A 497 7.54 -19.09 8.68
N LEU A 498 6.48 -19.25 7.86
CA LEU A 498 5.10 -19.41 8.34
C LEU A 498 5.01 -20.59 9.30
N LEU A 499 5.44 -21.78 8.85
CA LEU A 499 5.38 -23.00 9.65
C LEU A 499 6.29 -22.90 10.88
N HIS A 500 7.48 -22.34 10.72
CA HIS A 500 8.40 -22.12 11.83
C HIS A 500 7.77 -21.26 12.93
N GLU A 501 7.03 -20.20 12.61
CA GLU A 501 6.37 -19.39 13.64
C GLU A 501 4.99 -19.94 14.06
N ALA A 502 4.34 -20.79 13.25
CA ALA A 502 3.01 -21.32 13.54
C ALA A 502 3.00 -22.56 14.44
N CYS A 503 4.08 -23.37 14.46
CA CYS A 503 4.15 -24.61 15.24
C CYS A 503 5.27 -24.58 16.31
N THR A 504 5.26 -25.58 17.20
CA THR A 504 6.19 -25.64 18.33
C THR A 504 7.60 -26.14 17.99
N THR A 505 7.85 -26.72 16.81
CA THR A 505 9.16 -27.30 16.43
C THR A 505 9.97 -26.39 15.50
N SER A 506 11.26 -26.66 15.31
CA SER A 506 12.13 -25.88 14.41
C SER A 506 12.03 -26.36 12.97
N VAL A 507 11.30 -25.60 12.14
CA VAL A 507 11.13 -25.93 10.71
C VAL A 507 12.30 -25.46 9.84
N LEU A 508 13.04 -24.41 10.22
CA LEU A 508 14.11 -23.84 9.39
C LEU A 508 15.32 -24.78 9.23
N ALA A 509 15.51 -25.67 10.20
CA ALA A 509 16.57 -26.68 10.17
C ALA A 509 16.23 -27.90 9.31
N LEU A 510 14.95 -28.13 8.98
CA LEU A 510 14.51 -29.30 8.22
C LEU A 510 15.18 -29.36 6.84
N GLU A 511 15.83 -30.49 6.58
CA GLU A 511 16.37 -30.84 5.26
C GLU A 511 15.32 -31.55 4.41
N ALA A 512 15.51 -31.54 3.08
CA ALA A 512 14.59 -32.20 2.17
C ALA A 512 14.48 -33.70 2.50
N GLY A 513 13.25 -34.22 2.58
CA GLY A 513 12.96 -35.59 2.97
C GLY A 513 12.94 -35.84 4.48
N ARG A 514 13.25 -34.84 5.33
CA ARG A 514 13.18 -34.97 6.79
C ARG A 514 11.87 -34.40 7.35
N ALA A 515 11.45 -34.91 8.50
CA ALA A 515 10.27 -34.47 9.22
C ALA A 515 10.50 -34.37 10.72
N GLU A 516 9.64 -33.59 11.37
CA GLU A 516 9.61 -33.39 12.82
C GLU A 516 8.18 -33.48 13.34
N GLN A 517 8.03 -34.04 14.54
CA GLN A 517 6.77 -33.95 15.28
C GLN A 517 6.59 -32.52 15.82
N THR A 518 5.35 -32.07 15.95
CA THR A 518 5.04 -30.73 16.46
C THR A 518 3.62 -30.63 17.01
N LEU A 519 3.32 -29.48 17.62
CA LEU A 519 1.99 -29.06 18.00
C LEU A 519 1.65 -27.75 17.27
N PHE A 520 0.42 -27.63 16.80
CA PHE A 520 -0.21 -26.35 16.53
C PHE A 520 -0.99 -25.91 17.75
N LEU A 521 -0.82 -24.65 18.14
CA LEU A 521 -1.54 -24.03 19.24
C LEU A 521 -2.51 -22.99 18.68
N ASP A 522 -3.64 -22.80 19.36
CA ASP A 522 -4.60 -21.74 19.07
C ASP A 522 -4.16 -20.36 19.63
N GLU A 523 -5.00 -19.35 19.50
CA GLU A 523 -4.72 -17.97 19.95
C GLU A 523 -4.51 -17.83 21.47
N THR A 524 -4.95 -18.81 22.25
CA THR A 524 -4.79 -18.86 23.71
C THR A 524 -3.57 -19.69 24.12
N GLY A 525 -2.82 -20.23 23.16
CA GLY A 525 -1.72 -21.16 23.38
C GLY A 525 -2.20 -22.56 23.80
N THR A 526 -3.46 -22.91 23.57
CA THR A 526 -4.01 -24.24 23.86
C THR A 526 -3.76 -25.16 22.65
N PRO A 527 -3.44 -26.45 22.85
CA PRO A 527 -3.21 -27.37 21.73
C PRO A 527 -4.42 -27.47 20.78
N LEU A 528 -4.22 -27.06 19.54
CA LEU A 528 -5.19 -27.17 18.45
C LEU A 528 -5.14 -28.57 17.81
N ALA A 529 -3.92 -29.03 17.49
CA ALA A 529 -3.68 -30.37 16.96
C ALA A 529 -2.21 -30.79 17.10
N PRO A 530 -1.93 -32.07 17.41
CA PRO A 530 -0.63 -32.66 17.12
C PRO A 530 -0.43 -32.83 15.61
N ALA A 531 0.82 -32.72 15.14
CA ALA A 531 1.14 -32.80 13.73
C ALA A 531 2.55 -33.35 13.46
N ILE A 532 2.79 -33.77 12.22
CA ILE A 532 4.13 -33.98 11.66
C ILE A 532 4.32 -32.96 10.55
N VAL A 533 5.43 -32.21 10.58
CA VAL A 533 5.83 -31.29 9.51
C VAL A 533 7.04 -31.88 8.80
N GLY A 534 6.90 -32.13 7.50
CA GLY A 534 7.96 -32.66 6.65
C GLY A 534 8.34 -31.69 5.54
N ARG A 535 9.64 -31.56 5.25
CA ARG A 535 10.11 -30.81 4.08
C ARG A 535 10.21 -31.77 2.90
N LEU A 536 9.58 -31.41 1.79
CA LEU A 536 9.73 -32.11 0.51
C LEU A 536 10.98 -31.59 -0.23
N GLY A 537 10.93 -31.48 -1.54
CA GLY A 537 11.92 -30.74 -2.32
C GLY A 537 11.54 -29.27 -2.48
N ASP A 538 12.36 -28.55 -3.24
CA ASP A 538 12.03 -27.22 -3.70
C ASP A 538 11.22 -27.30 -5.01
N ASP A 539 10.32 -26.34 -5.23
CA ASP A 539 9.58 -26.24 -6.49
C ASP A 539 10.48 -25.78 -7.65
N ARG A 540 9.92 -25.69 -8.87
CA ARG A 540 10.68 -25.25 -10.06
C ARG A 540 11.29 -23.84 -9.96
N TRP A 541 10.94 -23.07 -8.93
CA TRP A 541 11.45 -21.72 -8.66
C TRP A 541 12.43 -21.70 -7.47
N GLY A 542 12.85 -22.86 -6.97
CA GLY A 542 13.75 -22.98 -5.81
C GLY A 542 13.08 -22.61 -4.48
N ARG A 543 11.74 -22.72 -4.38
CA ARG A 543 11.03 -22.42 -3.13
C ARG A 543 10.72 -23.71 -2.39
N PRO A 544 11.01 -23.81 -1.08
CA PRO A 544 10.81 -25.04 -0.33
C PRO A 544 9.32 -25.37 -0.19
N GLU A 545 9.00 -26.66 -0.29
CA GLU A 545 7.65 -27.19 -0.09
C GLU A 545 7.59 -28.08 1.14
N PHE A 546 6.45 -28.04 1.82
CA PHE A 546 6.24 -28.77 3.07
C PHE A 546 4.92 -29.54 3.04
N VAL A 547 4.89 -30.62 3.80
CA VAL A 547 3.69 -31.36 4.15
C VAL A 547 3.42 -31.23 5.64
N VAL A 548 2.15 -31.11 6.00
CA VAL A 548 1.67 -31.09 7.37
C VAL A 548 0.66 -32.21 7.53
N VAL A 549 0.99 -33.22 8.33
CA VAL A 549 0.14 -34.39 8.60
C VAL A 549 -0.50 -34.22 9.95
N VAL A 550 -1.83 -34.30 10.01
CA VAL A 550 -2.62 -34.14 11.25
C VAL A 550 -3.72 -35.19 11.32
N PRO A 551 -4.29 -35.48 12.51
CA PRO A 551 -5.50 -36.31 12.59
C PRO A 551 -6.62 -35.78 11.70
N SER A 552 -7.32 -36.67 11.00
CA SER A 552 -8.31 -36.28 9.97
C SER A 552 -9.41 -35.36 10.49
N GLU A 553 -9.85 -35.55 11.72
CA GLU A 553 -10.86 -34.72 12.39
C GLU A 553 -10.36 -33.29 12.69
N ARG A 554 -9.04 -33.08 12.75
CA ARG A 554 -8.40 -31.77 12.96
C ARG A 554 -7.94 -31.11 11.67
N GLY A 555 -7.85 -31.85 10.57
CA GLY A 555 -7.41 -31.38 9.24
C GLY A 555 -8.00 -30.03 8.81
N PRO A 556 -9.35 -29.89 8.76
CA PRO A 556 -9.99 -28.63 8.37
C PRO A 556 -9.65 -27.44 9.29
N ALA A 557 -9.56 -27.67 10.60
CA ALA A 557 -9.23 -26.61 11.57
C ALA A 557 -7.80 -26.11 11.39
N VAL A 558 -6.83 -27.03 11.23
CA VAL A 558 -5.42 -26.68 11.00
C VAL A 558 -5.23 -25.99 9.64
N GLN A 559 -5.92 -26.45 8.60
CA GLN A 559 -5.88 -25.80 7.29
C GLN A 559 -6.35 -24.34 7.37
N ARG A 560 -7.50 -24.09 8.02
CA ARG A 560 -8.03 -22.72 8.22
C ARG A 560 -7.12 -21.88 9.09
N TRP A 561 -6.55 -22.46 10.15
CA TRP A 561 -5.59 -21.78 11.02
C TRP A 561 -4.36 -21.31 10.24
N LEU A 562 -3.69 -22.21 9.53
CA LEU A 562 -2.50 -21.88 8.74
C LEU A 562 -2.80 -20.88 7.61
N ALA A 563 -3.92 -21.04 6.91
CA ALA A 563 -4.34 -20.10 5.87
C ALA A 563 -4.61 -18.71 6.46
N GLY A 564 -5.36 -18.63 7.57
CA GLY A 564 -5.66 -17.37 8.25
C GLY A 564 -4.43 -16.66 8.81
N LEU A 565 -3.45 -17.41 9.31
CA LEU A 565 -2.14 -16.87 9.68
C LEU A 565 -1.37 -16.33 8.46
N ALA A 566 -1.39 -17.07 7.35
CA ALA A 566 -0.72 -16.69 6.11
C ALA A 566 -1.30 -15.42 5.47
N ASP A 567 -2.63 -15.23 5.56
CA ASP A 567 -3.35 -14.05 5.09
C ASP A 567 -3.10 -12.83 5.99
N GLY A 568 -2.85 -13.06 7.29
CA GLY A 568 -2.40 -12.03 8.23
C GLY A 568 -3.49 -11.10 8.78
N TYR A 569 -4.75 -11.54 8.76
CA TYR A 569 -5.92 -10.84 9.34
C TYR A 569 -6.52 -11.56 10.54
N VAL A 570 -6.01 -12.72 10.92
CA VAL A 570 -6.47 -13.44 12.12
C VAL A 570 -5.85 -12.85 13.38
N LEU A 571 -6.66 -12.72 14.42
CA LEU A 571 -6.21 -12.44 15.78
C LEU A 571 -5.72 -13.73 16.43
N PHE A 572 -4.41 -13.98 16.33
CA PHE A 572 -3.75 -15.15 16.93
C PHE A 572 -3.01 -14.85 18.24
N ASP A 573 -2.89 -13.57 18.60
CA ASP A 573 -2.27 -13.12 19.85
C ASP A 573 -3.11 -11.96 20.41
N PRO A 574 -4.01 -12.24 21.36
CA PRO A 574 -4.91 -11.23 21.91
C PRO A 574 -4.18 -10.15 22.73
N ASN A 575 -2.96 -10.44 23.20
CA ASN A 575 -2.15 -9.52 24.00
C ASN A 575 -1.25 -8.62 23.15
N ASP A 576 -1.10 -8.94 21.85
CA ASP A 576 -0.26 -8.18 20.92
C ASP A 576 -0.87 -8.14 19.51
N VAL A 577 -1.79 -7.20 19.32
CA VAL A 577 -2.44 -6.99 18.02
C VAL A 577 -1.45 -6.64 16.90
N TYR A 578 -0.28 -6.08 17.21
CA TYR A 578 0.71 -5.70 16.21
C TYR A 578 1.37 -6.92 15.56
N ARG A 579 1.56 -8.01 16.29
CA ARG A 579 2.34 -9.16 15.88
C ARG A 579 1.82 -9.83 14.61
N LYS A 580 2.66 -10.33 13.71
CA LYS A 580 2.24 -11.15 12.56
C LYS A 580 3.12 -12.39 12.47
N VAL A 581 2.48 -13.52 12.20
CA VAL A 581 3.18 -14.72 11.72
C VAL A 581 3.63 -14.45 10.28
N GLN A 582 4.81 -14.96 9.89
CA GLN A 582 5.32 -14.77 8.53
C GLN A 582 4.38 -15.33 7.46
N GLY A 583 4.19 -14.58 6.39
CA GLY A 583 3.45 -14.97 5.18
C GLY A 583 3.90 -14.09 4.00
N PRO A 584 3.40 -14.32 2.78
CA PRO A 584 2.31 -15.24 2.42
C PRO A 584 2.80 -16.66 2.08
N ALA A 585 1.93 -17.65 2.30
CA ALA A 585 2.09 -19.02 1.81
C ALA A 585 0.73 -19.59 1.41
N VAL A 586 0.73 -20.60 0.54
CA VAL A 586 -0.46 -21.34 0.12
C VAL A 586 -0.59 -22.59 0.97
N VAL A 587 -1.80 -22.85 1.48
CA VAL A 587 -2.15 -24.03 2.27
C VAL A 587 -3.29 -24.77 1.56
N GLU A 588 -3.03 -25.98 1.08
CA GLU A 588 -3.99 -26.77 0.31
C GLU A 588 -3.95 -28.24 0.72
N ARG A 589 -4.94 -29.04 0.34
CA ARG A 589 -4.89 -30.50 0.55
C ARG A 589 -3.83 -31.10 -0.38
N PHE A 590 -3.04 -32.03 0.14
CA PHE A 590 -2.05 -32.76 -0.65
C PHE A 590 -2.71 -33.96 -1.35
N ALA A 591 -2.61 -34.04 -2.67
CA ALA A 591 -3.23 -35.08 -3.49
C ALA A 591 -2.21 -35.99 -4.21
N GLY A 592 -0.96 -36.03 -3.74
CA GLY A 592 0.11 -36.88 -4.27
C GLY A 592 0.56 -37.93 -3.26
N SER A 593 1.58 -38.71 -3.62
CA SER A 593 2.29 -39.61 -2.71
C SER A 593 3.73 -39.12 -2.52
N ALA A 594 4.18 -39.00 -1.28
CA ALA A 594 5.56 -38.69 -0.94
C ALA A 594 5.96 -39.42 0.35
N SER A 595 7.24 -39.43 0.69
CA SER A 595 7.70 -39.92 1.99
C SER A 595 8.72 -38.99 2.62
N VAL A 596 8.60 -38.80 3.93
CA VAL A 596 9.54 -38.06 4.77
C VAL A 596 9.96 -38.94 5.94
N GLU A 597 11.08 -38.65 6.58
CA GLU A 597 11.65 -39.47 7.65
C GLU A 597 11.84 -38.66 8.93
N LEU A 598 11.39 -39.22 10.06
CA LEU A 598 11.62 -38.67 11.39
C LEU A 598 13.05 -38.91 11.86
N ALA A 599 13.47 -38.21 12.92
CA ALA A 599 14.81 -38.34 13.50
C ALA A 599 15.15 -39.77 13.98
N ASP A 600 14.16 -40.55 14.38
CA ASP A 600 14.30 -41.95 14.84
C ASP A 600 14.36 -42.98 13.68
N GLY A 601 14.38 -42.52 12.43
CA GLY A 601 14.40 -43.37 11.24
C GLY A 601 13.01 -43.83 10.78
N THR A 602 11.95 -43.44 11.48
CA THR A 602 10.58 -43.77 11.09
C THR A 602 10.21 -43.07 9.78
N ARG A 603 9.96 -43.87 8.74
CA ARG A 603 9.47 -43.39 7.45
C ARG A 603 7.97 -43.11 7.52
N VAL A 604 7.59 -41.90 7.10
CA VAL A 604 6.23 -41.38 7.04
C VAL A 604 5.84 -41.22 5.57
N VAL A 605 5.02 -42.13 5.05
CA VAL A 605 4.42 -41.98 3.72
C VAL A 605 3.17 -41.11 3.84
N VAL A 606 3.11 -40.06 3.03
CA VAL A 606 2.04 -39.06 3.03
C VAL A 606 1.30 -39.07 1.69
N GLY A 607 -0.02 -38.91 1.73
CA GLY A 607 -0.89 -39.06 0.55
C GLY A 607 -1.95 -40.15 0.70
N ASP A 608 -2.30 -40.81 -0.40
CA ASP A 608 -3.18 -41.99 -0.46
C ASP A 608 -2.51 -43.26 0.14
N ALA A 609 -2.00 -43.14 1.37
CA ALA A 609 -1.32 -44.23 2.07
C ALA A 609 -2.32 -45.29 2.56
N PRO A 610 -1.92 -46.58 2.68
CA PRO A 610 -2.79 -47.63 3.20
C PRO A 610 -3.28 -47.34 4.63
N PRO A 611 -4.47 -47.82 5.03
CA PRO A 611 -5.03 -47.58 6.37
C PRO A 611 -4.11 -47.96 7.55
N GLY A 612 -3.31 -49.02 7.41
CA GLY A 612 -2.37 -49.46 8.45
C GLY A 612 -1.18 -48.52 8.69
N GLU A 613 -0.76 -47.78 7.66
CA GLU A 613 0.33 -46.80 7.75
C GLU A 613 -0.19 -45.50 8.41
N THR A 614 -1.41 -45.12 8.06
CA THR A 614 -2.16 -44.05 8.70
C THR A 614 -2.33 -44.26 10.22
N GLN A 615 -2.55 -45.51 10.66
CA GLN A 615 -2.68 -45.83 12.09
C GLN A 615 -1.36 -45.74 12.86
N ARG A 616 -0.22 -46.01 12.21
CA ARG A 616 1.13 -45.75 12.77
C ARG A 616 1.42 -44.26 12.91
N LEU A 617 0.98 -43.44 11.94
CA LEU A 617 1.13 -41.98 12.00
C LEU A 617 0.32 -41.36 13.15
N LEU A 618 -0.88 -41.89 13.42
CA LEU A 618 -1.69 -41.48 14.58
C LEU A 618 -1.05 -41.86 15.92
N ALA A 619 -0.31 -42.98 15.98
CA ALA A 619 0.41 -43.40 17.20
C ALA A 619 1.66 -42.53 17.49
N LEU A 620 2.18 -41.84 16.48
CA LEU A 620 3.31 -40.89 16.62
C LEU A 620 2.84 -39.49 17.08
N ALA A 621 1.54 -39.18 17.01
CA ALA A 621 1.00 -37.92 17.48
C ALA A 621 0.95 -37.93 19.04
N PRO A 622 1.50 -36.92 19.74
CA PRO A 622 1.44 -36.87 21.20
C PRO A 622 -0.02 -36.90 21.71
N PRO A 623 -0.27 -37.51 22.89
CA PRO A 623 -1.62 -37.72 23.40
C PRO A 623 -2.36 -36.38 23.62
N THR A 624 -3.62 -36.33 23.19
CA THR A 624 -4.52 -35.21 23.44
C THR A 624 -4.75 -35.03 24.94
N GLY A 625 -4.44 -33.84 25.48
CA GLY A 625 -4.69 -33.48 26.88
C GLY A 625 -3.46 -33.48 27.80
N ALA A 626 -2.24 -33.66 27.26
CA ALA A 626 -1.02 -33.48 28.05
C ALA A 626 -0.90 -32.03 28.56
N ASP A 627 -0.65 -31.88 29.86
CA ASP A 627 -0.43 -30.56 30.47
C ASP A 627 0.84 -29.94 29.88
N THR A 628 0.69 -28.79 29.21
CA THR A 628 1.81 -28.03 28.62
C THR A 628 2.67 -27.32 29.69
N GLN A 629 2.33 -27.46 30.97
CA GLN A 629 3.13 -26.98 32.10
C GLN A 629 4.35 -27.88 32.32
N GLY A 630 5.41 -27.61 31.57
CA GLY A 630 6.67 -28.35 31.58
C GLY A 630 7.04 -28.75 30.17
N ALA A 631 8.28 -28.52 29.75
CA ALA A 631 8.72 -28.79 28.38
C ALA A 631 8.66 -30.30 28.07
N ILE A 632 7.55 -30.75 27.48
CA ILE A 632 7.37 -32.09 26.94
C ILE A 632 7.62 -32.02 25.43
N ALA A 633 8.44 -32.94 24.89
CA ALA A 633 8.59 -33.10 23.44
C ALA A 633 7.19 -33.33 22.80
N PRO A 634 6.84 -32.70 21.66
CA PRO A 634 7.72 -32.04 20.69
C PRO A 634 7.63 -30.50 20.71
N VAL A 635 8.04 -29.87 21.82
CA VAL A 635 8.15 -28.41 21.92
C VAL A 635 9.62 -28.00 21.87
N ALA A 636 9.97 -27.04 21.01
CA ALA A 636 11.29 -26.40 20.95
C ALA A 636 11.25 -25.05 21.71
N PRO A 637 11.36 -25.06 23.05
CA PRO A 637 11.14 -23.87 23.89
C PRO A 637 12.16 -22.74 23.65
N ARG A 638 13.32 -23.09 23.08
CA ARG A 638 14.43 -22.17 22.79
C ARG A 638 14.21 -21.30 21.55
N LYS A 639 13.20 -21.59 20.71
CA LYS A 639 12.89 -20.75 19.55
C LYS A 639 12.59 -19.30 19.97
N PRO A 640 13.03 -18.29 19.19
CA PRO A 640 12.66 -16.90 19.44
C PRO A 640 11.15 -16.71 19.54
N TYR A 641 10.40 -17.37 18.66
CA TYR A 641 8.95 -17.27 18.63
C TYR A 641 8.26 -18.52 18.07
N PHE A 642 7.07 -18.80 18.60
CA PHE A 642 6.01 -19.54 17.94
C PHE A 642 4.67 -19.13 18.57
N VAL A 643 3.55 -19.34 17.87
CA VAL A 643 2.22 -19.03 18.43
C VAL A 643 1.99 -19.81 19.72
N GLY A 644 1.57 -19.13 20.80
CA GLY A 644 1.36 -19.74 22.12
C GLY A 644 2.61 -19.84 23.01
N CYS A 645 3.78 -19.36 22.58
CA CYS A 645 5.03 -19.51 23.33
C CYS A 645 5.03 -18.89 24.75
N HIS A 646 4.10 -17.98 25.06
CA HIS A 646 3.97 -17.34 26.38
C HIS A 646 3.57 -18.32 27.50
N ARG A 647 3.01 -19.49 27.15
CA ARG A 647 2.64 -20.56 28.10
C ARG A 647 3.78 -21.52 28.40
N ILE A 648 4.83 -21.50 27.60
CA ILE A 648 5.96 -22.41 27.73
C ILE A 648 7.04 -21.78 28.61
N ARG A 649 7.67 -22.60 29.45
CA ARG A 649 8.82 -22.24 30.28
C ARG A 649 10.02 -23.11 29.89
N GLY A 650 11.22 -22.56 30.04
CA GLY A 650 12.48 -23.27 29.83
C GLY A 650 13.49 -22.93 30.92
N ALA A 651 14.57 -23.71 31.00
CA ALA A 651 15.70 -23.41 31.89
C ALA A 651 16.56 -22.31 31.27
N GLY A 652 16.95 -21.30 32.07
CA GLY A 652 17.73 -20.16 31.60
C GLY A 652 18.93 -19.87 32.48
N ASP A 653 20.13 -20.19 31.98
CA ASP A 653 21.42 -19.94 32.65
C ASP A 653 22.27 -18.88 31.90
N LYS A 654 21.64 -18.07 31.06
CA LYS A 654 22.30 -17.07 30.21
C LYS A 654 22.63 -15.80 30.95
N LYS A 655 23.67 -15.11 30.50
CA LYS A 655 24.14 -13.87 31.12
C LYS A 655 23.61 -12.63 30.37
N PRO A 656 23.39 -11.50 31.07
CA PRO A 656 23.20 -10.23 30.39
C PRO A 656 24.43 -9.91 29.55
N PHE A 657 24.22 -9.28 28.39
CA PHE A 657 25.33 -8.76 27.60
C PHE A 657 25.98 -7.58 28.34
N VAL A 658 27.29 -7.67 28.53
CA VAL A 658 28.12 -6.58 29.04
C VAL A 658 29.21 -6.37 27.99
N PRO A 659 29.21 -5.23 27.27
CA PRO A 659 30.26 -4.96 26.28
C PRO A 659 31.62 -4.86 26.97
N GLU A 660 32.67 -5.39 26.35
CA GLU A 660 34.02 -5.23 26.87
C GLU A 660 34.52 -3.82 26.52
N SER A 661 34.92 -3.06 27.55
CA SER A 661 35.46 -1.71 27.33
C SER A 661 36.92 -1.79 26.87
N ALA A 662 37.16 -1.81 25.57
CA ALA A 662 38.49 -1.52 25.04
C ALA A 662 38.70 0.02 24.94
N ALA A 663 39.77 0.53 25.56
CA ALA A 663 40.23 1.89 25.31
C ALA A 663 40.75 1.97 23.87
N PRO A 664 40.22 2.83 22.98
CA PRO A 664 40.72 2.87 21.61
C PRO A 664 42.08 3.55 21.57
N GLN A 665 43.04 2.91 20.91
CA GLN A 665 44.11 3.64 20.26
C GLN A 665 43.51 4.31 19.02
N THR A 666 43.76 5.60 18.79
CA THR A 666 43.17 6.33 17.67
C THR A 666 43.64 5.71 16.34
N GLY A 667 42.70 5.13 15.59
CA GLY A 667 42.93 4.52 14.29
C GLY A 667 43.06 5.54 13.16
N ARG A 668 43.42 5.07 11.97
CA ARG A 668 43.59 5.88 10.76
C ARG A 668 42.93 5.18 9.57
N THR A 669 42.24 5.94 8.71
CA THR A 669 41.70 5.42 7.45
C THR A 669 42.83 5.29 6.41
N PRO A 670 42.66 4.47 5.34
CA PRO A 670 43.60 4.44 4.22
C PRO A 670 43.84 5.81 3.55
N LEU A 671 42.91 6.75 3.72
CA LEU A 671 42.98 8.10 3.17
C LEU A 671 43.62 9.13 4.12
N ALA A 672 43.95 8.77 5.36
CA ALA A 672 44.43 9.71 6.37
C ALA A 672 45.67 10.51 5.92
N ASP A 673 46.64 9.88 5.26
CA ASP A 673 47.82 10.58 4.72
C ASP A 673 47.48 11.49 3.54
N TRP A 674 46.51 11.08 2.70
CA TRP A 674 46.02 11.92 1.60
C TRP A 674 45.36 13.18 2.13
N HIS A 675 44.52 13.07 3.17
CA HIS A 675 43.83 14.20 3.79
C HIS A 675 44.81 15.24 4.34
N ARG A 676 45.84 14.79 5.07
CA ARG A 676 46.87 15.70 5.62
C ARG A 676 47.65 16.42 4.52
N ARG A 677 48.08 15.70 3.48
CA ARG A 677 48.77 16.32 2.33
C ARG A 677 47.90 17.32 1.58
N SER A 678 46.59 17.09 1.60
CA SER A 678 45.58 17.96 0.96
C SER A 678 45.13 19.14 1.85
N GLY A 679 45.80 19.36 2.98
CA GLY A 679 45.55 20.52 3.85
C GLY A 679 44.33 20.38 4.77
N ALA A 680 43.79 19.17 4.97
CA ALA A 680 42.68 18.96 5.90
C ALA A 680 43.08 19.29 7.34
N ARG A 681 42.18 19.95 8.07
CA ARG A 681 42.25 20.02 9.53
C ARG A 681 41.76 18.68 10.08
N MET A 682 42.67 17.88 10.63
CA MET A 682 42.32 16.59 11.23
C MET A 682 41.79 16.75 12.66
N ALA A 683 40.87 15.88 13.06
CA ALA A 683 40.38 15.76 14.42
C ALA A 683 40.14 14.28 14.77
N GLU A 684 40.20 13.93 16.05
CA GLU A 684 39.72 12.63 16.50
C GLU A 684 38.19 12.62 16.45
N PHE A 685 37.63 11.60 15.81
CA PHE A 685 36.21 11.36 15.71
C PHE A 685 35.94 9.86 15.74
N ALA A 686 35.17 9.40 16.72
CA ALA A 686 34.79 8.00 16.88
C ALA A 686 35.99 7.04 16.91
N GLY A 687 37.10 7.44 17.54
CA GLY A 687 38.32 6.63 17.64
C GLY A 687 39.18 6.65 16.39
N PHE A 688 38.91 7.51 15.40
CA PHE A 688 39.72 7.67 14.19
C PHE A 688 40.17 9.10 13.99
N GLU A 689 41.34 9.28 13.38
CA GLU A 689 41.78 10.58 12.88
C GLU A 689 41.12 10.89 11.53
N MET A 690 40.22 11.87 11.50
CA MET A 690 39.36 12.19 10.35
C MET A 690 39.46 13.67 9.95
N PRO A 691 39.23 14.03 8.68
CA PRO A 691 39.18 15.42 8.24
C PRO A 691 37.93 16.12 8.82
N LEU A 692 38.13 17.13 9.67
CA LEU A 692 37.06 17.97 10.20
C LEU A 692 36.53 18.93 9.12
N TRP A 693 37.44 19.54 8.37
CA TRP A 693 37.20 20.37 7.18
C TRP A 693 38.51 20.62 6.42
N TYR A 694 38.42 21.03 5.16
CA TYR A 694 39.50 21.53 4.30
C TYR A 694 39.46 23.06 4.18
N THR A 695 38.27 23.64 4.26
CA THR A 695 38.05 25.09 4.19
C THR A 695 37.30 25.58 5.43
N SER A 696 35.98 25.46 5.43
CA SER A 696 35.09 25.71 6.56
C SER A 696 33.83 24.87 6.42
N ALA A 697 33.16 24.57 7.54
CA ALA A 697 31.92 23.80 7.54
C ALA A 697 30.85 24.39 6.59
N LEU A 698 30.70 25.72 6.58
CA LEU A 698 29.70 26.40 5.75
C LEU A 698 30.05 26.38 4.26
N ALA A 699 31.31 26.62 3.90
CA ALA A 699 31.73 26.58 2.49
C ALA A 699 31.55 25.17 1.91
N GLU A 700 31.94 24.15 2.64
CA GLU A 700 31.79 22.75 2.25
C GLU A 700 30.33 22.29 2.22
N HIS A 701 29.50 22.77 3.16
CA HIS A 701 28.05 22.56 3.13
C HIS A 701 27.44 23.05 1.81
N ARG A 702 27.79 24.27 1.37
CA ARG A 702 27.31 24.82 0.08
C ARG A 702 27.73 23.95 -1.09
N VAL A 703 28.94 23.43 -1.10
CA VAL A 703 29.40 22.53 -2.19
C VAL A 703 28.51 21.30 -2.31
N VAL A 704 28.09 20.70 -1.20
CA VAL A 704 27.20 19.52 -1.25
C VAL A 704 25.81 19.89 -1.77
N ARG A 705 25.26 21.02 -1.32
CA ARG A 705 23.93 21.51 -1.73
C ARG A 705 23.86 21.92 -3.19
N GLU A 706 24.92 22.56 -3.70
CA GLU A 706 24.95 23.14 -5.05
C GLU A 706 25.60 22.23 -6.10
N ARG A 707 26.49 21.31 -5.67
CA ARG A 707 27.36 20.55 -6.56
C ARG A 707 27.45 19.08 -6.14
N ALA A 708 28.60 18.62 -5.68
CA ALA A 708 28.83 17.28 -5.15
C ALA A 708 30.02 17.29 -4.19
N GLY A 709 29.85 16.66 -3.03
CA GLY A 709 30.89 16.51 -2.03
C GLY A 709 31.28 15.06 -1.84
N LEU A 710 32.59 14.81 -1.73
CA LEU A 710 33.18 13.50 -1.51
C LEU A 710 33.65 13.37 -0.05
N PHE A 711 33.12 12.38 0.66
CA PHE A 711 33.34 12.15 2.09
C PHE A 711 34.11 10.84 2.30
N ASP A 712 35.11 10.89 3.18
CA ASP A 712 35.74 9.68 3.72
C ASP A 712 34.88 9.11 4.85
N LEU A 713 34.28 7.95 4.60
CA LEU A 713 33.52 7.17 5.58
C LEU A 713 34.23 5.86 5.94
N GLY A 714 35.54 5.75 5.69
CA GLY A 714 36.33 4.54 5.91
C GLY A 714 36.50 4.13 7.37
N HIS A 715 36.06 4.97 8.30
CA HIS A 715 35.96 4.70 9.74
C HIS A 715 34.68 3.94 10.13
N MET A 716 33.66 3.90 9.25
CA MET A 716 32.41 3.16 9.48
C MET A 716 32.68 1.64 9.58
N GLY A 717 31.87 0.92 10.35
CA GLY A 717 31.97 -0.54 10.40
C GLY A 717 31.28 -1.19 9.21
N ALA A 718 31.85 -2.30 8.72
CA ALA A 718 31.30 -3.10 7.63
C ALA A 718 31.37 -4.58 8.00
N PHE A 719 30.22 -5.23 8.16
CA PHE A 719 30.13 -6.63 8.57
C PHE A 719 29.34 -7.45 7.57
N GLU A 720 29.75 -8.69 7.36
CA GLU A 720 29.00 -9.65 6.56
C GLU A 720 28.28 -10.66 7.45
N VAL A 721 27.05 -10.98 7.08
CA VAL A 721 26.23 -12.05 7.69
C VAL A 721 25.84 -13.02 6.59
N GLU A 722 26.29 -14.26 6.69
CA GLU A 722 26.11 -15.29 5.67
C GLU A 722 25.57 -16.60 6.26
N GLY A 723 24.72 -17.29 5.50
CA GLY A 723 24.24 -18.64 5.77
C GLY A 723 22.72 -18.74 5.81
N ARG A 724 22.21 -19.97 5.87
CA ARG A 724 20.77 -20.27 5.78
C ARG A 724 19.89 -19.58 6.85
N TYR A 725 20.48 -19.17 7.97
CA TYR A 725 19.81 -18.47 9.06
C TYR A 725 20.04 -16.95 9.04
N ALA A 726 20.78 -16.41 8.05
CA ALA A 726 21.12 -15.00 8.01
C ALA A 726 19.89 -14.08 8.05
N GLU A 727 18.83 -14.43 7.33
CA GLU A 727 17.59 -13.63 7.35
C GLU A 727 16.88 -13.68 8.70
N SER A 728 16.76 -14.86 9.32
CA SER A 728 16.08 -14.97 10.62
C SER A 728 16.91 -14.38 11.76
N PHE A 729 18.25 -14.52 11.70
CA PHE A 729 19.20 -13.83 12.58
C PHE A 729 19.09 -12.31 12.46
N LEU A 730 19.04 -11.75 11.24
CA LEU A 730 18.87 -10.30 11.07
C LEU A 730 17.48 -9.83 11.53
N ASN A 731 16.45 -10.64 11.33
CA ASN A 731 15.13 -10.37 11.90
C ASN A 731 15.14 -10.47 13.44
N LEU A 732 16.01 -11.26 14.04
CA LEU A 732 16.17 -11.34 15.50
C LEU A 732 16.83 -10.08 16.07
N VAL A 733 17.94 -9.62 15.48
CA VAL A 733 18.79 -8.57 16.07
C VAL A 733 18.45 -7.14 15.63
N THR A 734 17.84 -6.98 14.45
CA THR A 734 17.47 -5.64 13.94
C THR A 734 16.00 -5.33 14.17
N THR A 735 15.62 -4.06 14.18
CA THR A 735 14.21 -3.64 14.33
C THR A 735 13.44 -3.62 13.01
N ASN A 736 14.13 -3.51 11.87
CA ASN A 736 13.51 -3.57 10.55
C ASN A 736 13.38 -5.02 10.06
N TYR A 737 12.69 -5.25 8.96
CA TYR A 737 12.35 -6.58 8.49
C TYR A 737 13.20 -6.97 7.28
N ALA A 738 14.22 -7.80 7.51
CA ALA A 738 15.19 -8.21 6.49
C ALA A 738 14.54 -9.01 5.34
N GLY A 739 13.42 -9.69 5.62
CA GLY A 739 12.68 -10.49 4.63
C GLY A 739 12.01 -9.69 3.51
N TRP A 740 11.89 -8.35 3.62
CA TRP A 740 11.42 -7.51 2.52
C TRP A 740 12.51 -7.19 1.49
N LEU A 741 13.78 -7.28 1.88
CA LEU A 741 14.87 -6.98 0.98
C LEU A 741 14.95 -8.06 -0.10
N ARG A 742 15.03 -7.64 -1.36
CA ARG A 742 15.52 -8.46 -2.47
C ARG A 742 17.01 -8.21 -2.68
N PRO A 743 17.75 -9.14 -3.32
CA PRO A 743 19.12 -8.86 -3.75
C PRO A 743 19.22 -7.51 -4.48
N GLY A 744 20.20 -6.68 -4.10
CA GLY A 744 20.35 -5.31 -4.62
C GLY A 744 19.56 -4.23 -3.88
N GLN A 745 18.88 -4.58 -2.77
CA GLN A 745 18.15 -3.62 -1.93
C GLN A 745 18.77 -3.49 -0.54
N SER A 746 18.59 -2.32 0.04
CA SER A 746 19.03 -1.99 1.39
C SER A 746 17.94 -1.31 2.20
N GLN A 747 18.09 -1.31 3.52
CA GLN A 747 17.21 -0.59 4.43
C GLN A 747 17.93 -0.13 5.69
N TYR A 748 17.40 0.91 6.29
CA TYR A 748 17.84 1.41 7.59
C TYR A 748 17.17 0.63 8.73
N ALA A 749 17.90 0.33 9.80
CA ALA A 749 17.42 -0.44 10.94
C ALA A 749 18.14 -0.04 12.24
N PHE A 750 17.64 -0.50 13.38
CA PHE A 750 18.28 -0.30 14.69
C PHE A 750 18.64 -1.64 15.32
N LEU A 751 19.72 -1.68 16.10
CA LEU A 751 20.01 -2.70 17.10
C LEU A 751 19.51 -2.20 18.45
N LEU A 752 18.72 -3.02 19.14
CA LEU A 752 18.27 -2.74 20.50
C LEU A 752 18.82 -3.78 21.47
N ALA A 753 19.06 -3.35 22.71
CA ALA A 753 19.32 -4.24 23.82
C ALA A 753 18.00 -4.85 24.33
N PRO A 754 18.05 -5.93 25.15
CA PRO A 754 16.84 -6.59 25.66
C PRO A 754 15.90 -5.68 26.45
N ASP A 755 16.41 -4.60 27.07
CA ASP A 755 15.63 -3.58 27.80
C ASP A 755 15.02 -2.50 26.88
N GLY A 756 15.22 -2.61 25.56
CA GLY A 756 14.72 -1.67 24.55
C GLY A 756 15.63 -0.45 24.30
N THR A 757 16.77 -0.34 24.97
CA THR A 757 17.74 0.73 24.67
C THR A 757 18.38 0.55 23.30
N VAL A 758 18.71 1.67 22.65
CA VAL A 758 19.35 1.67 21.33
C VAL A 758 20.84 1.39 21.49
N ILE A 759 21.30 0.29 20.90
CA ILE A 759 22.72 -0.06 20.79
C ILE A 759 23.35 0.75 19.66
N ASP A 760 22.77 0.69 18.47
CA ASP A 760 23.19 1.43 17.28
C ASP A 760 22.07 1.52 16.23
N ASP A 761 22.27 2.37 15.23
CA ASP A 761 21.55 2.36 13.96
C ASP A 761 22.45 1.95 12.79
N LEU A 762 21.88 1.32 11.76
CA LEU A 762 22.67 0.76 10.66
C LEU A 762 21.91 0.67 9.34
N MET A 763 22.67 0.43 8.27
CA MET A 763 22.16 0.01 6.97
C MET A 763 22.38 -1.49 6.75
N THR A 764 21.32 -2.20 6.38
CA THR A 764 21.36 -3.62 5.99
C THR A 764 21.17 -3.74 4.47
N TYR A 765 22.09 -4.42 3.79
CA TYR A 765 22.11 -4.65 2.35
C TYR A 765 21.96 -6.14 2.06
N ARG A 766 21.00 -6.55 1.23
CA ARG A 766 20.90 -7.96 0.80
C ARG A 766 21.67 -8.18 -0.49
N ARG A 767 22.82 -8.86 -0.42
CA ARG A 767 23.71 -9.17 -1.57
C ARG A 767 23.19 -10.34 -2.39
N SER A 768 22.73 -11.39 -1.71
CA SER A 768 22.11 -12.59 -2.29
C SER A 768 21.03 -13.12 -1.34
N PRO A 769 20.31 -14.22 -1.64
CA PRO A 769 19.30 -14.77 -0.72
C PRO A 769 19.80 -14.97 0.72
N ASP A 770 21.02 -15.47 0.90
CA ASP A 770 21.58 -15.85 2.22
C ASP A 770 22.82 -15.05 2.63
N ARG A 771 23.12 -13.94 1.93
CA ARG A 771 24.29 -13.08 2.20
C ARG A 771 23.88 -11.63 2.34
N PHE A 772 24.24 -11.04 3.47
CA PHE A 772 23.92 -9.66 3.83
C PHE A 772 25.17 -8.90 4.23
N LEU A 773 25.16 -7.60 3.96
CA LEU A 773 26.19 -6.65 4.41
C LEU A 773 25.52 -5.65 5.37
N LEU A 774 26.16 -5.38 6.49
CA LEU A 774 25.78 -4.38 7.47
C LEU A 774 26.80 -3.25 7.45
N VAL A 775 26.33 -2.01 7.41
CA VAL A 775 27.16 -0.82 7.60
C VAL A 775 26.69 -0.13 8.88
N VAL A 776 27.54 -0.13 9.90
CA VAL A 776 27.25 0.36 11.27
C VAL A 776 28.03 1.63 11.59
N ASN A 777 27.61 2.37 12.62
CA ASN A 777 28.30 3.60 12.99
C ASN A 777 29.70 3.31 13.54
N ALA A 778 30.66 4.16 13.15
CA ALA A 778 32.05 4.04 13.58
C ALA A 778 32.23 3.97 15.10
N ALA A 779 31.50 4.82 15.84
CA ALA A 779 31.62 4.91 17.30
C ALA A 779 31.17 3.65 18.03
N ASN A 780 30.35 2.82 17.38
CA ASN A 780 29.72 1.64 17.96
C ASN A 780 30.25 0.34 17.35
N ALA A 781 31.01 0.38 16.26
CA ALA A 781 31.39 -0.80 15.49
C ALA A 781 32.02 -1.94 16.32
N GLY A 782 32.86 -1.64 17.32
CA GLY A 782 33.38 -2.66 18.26
C GLY A 782 32.27 -3.32 19.09
N LYS A 783 31.45 -2.50 19.75
CA LYS A 783 30.27 -2.91 20.52
C LYS A 783 29.26 -3.69 19.67
N ASP A 784 29.05 -3.29 18.41
CA ASP A 784 28.13 -3.98 17.50
C ASP A 784 28.66 -5.35 17.09
N TRP A 785 29.96 -5.46 16.82
CA TRP A 785 30.62 -6.74 16.54
C TRP A 785 30.52 -7.69 17.72
N GLU A 786 30.81 -7.21 18.93
CA GLU A 786 30.67 -7.99 20.18
C GLU A 786 29.22 -8.42 20.41
N TRP A 787 28.27 -7.51 20.24
CA TRP A 787 26.85 -7.80 20.37
C TRP A 787 26.37 -8.86 19.38
N LEU A 788 26.65 -8.69 18.09
CA LEU A 788 26.25 -9.64 17.05
C LEU A 788 26.90 -11.02 17.27
N SER A 789 28.18 -11.05 17.65
CA SER A 789 28.90 -12.28 17.97
C SER A 789 28.34 -12.98 19.20
N ALA A 790 28.01 -12.22 20.26
CA ALA A 790 27.45 -12.75 21.49
C ALA A 790 26.02 -13.27 21.30
N VAL A 791 25.20 -12.62 20.48
CA VAL A 791 23.89 -13.15 20.09
C VAL A 791 24.07 -14.43 19.27
N ASN A 792 24.96 -14.46 18.28
CA ASN A 792 25.21 -15.63 17.44
C ASN A 792 25.73 -16.85 18.21
N SER A 793 26.46 -16.64 19.32
CA SER A 793 26.91 -17.73 20.20
C SER A 793 25.79 -18.36 21.04
N GLY A 794 24.63 -17.70 21.13
CA GLY A 794 23.48 -18.15 21.92
C GLY A 794 23.63 -17.97 23.44
N GLN A 795 24.70 -17.32 23.93
CA GLN A 795 25.03 -17.28 25.35
C GLN A 795 24.45 -16.08 26.13
N VAL A 796 23.89 -15.08 25.42
CA VAL A 796 23.33 -13.88 26.03
C VAL A 796 21.80 -13.91 26.15
N ILE A 797 21.27 -13.20 27.13
CA ILE A 797 19.83 -12.99 27.29
C ILE A 797 19.31 -12.12 26.15
N LEU A 798 18.34 -12.64 25.39
CA LEU A 798 17.65 -11.92 24.29
C LEU A 798 16.32 -11.30 24.73
N ASP A 799 15.67 -11.93 25.72
CA ASP A 799 14.41 -11.52 26.30
C ASP A 799 14.44 -11.81 27.81
N PRO A 800 14.35 -10.80 28.70
CA PRO A 800 14.37 -11.02 30.14
C PRO A 800 13.21 -11.88 30.65
N GLU A 801 12.06 -11.88 29.96
CA GLU A 801 10.90 -12.72 30.33
C GLU A 801 11.05 -14.17 29.86
N ARG A 802 11.93 -14.40 28.87
CA ARG A 802 12.19 -15.72 28.26
C ARG A 802 13.71 -15.93 28.09
N PRO A 803 14.50 -15.99 29.18
CA PRO A 803 15.96 -16.01 29.12
C PRO A 803 16.57 -17.25 28.43
N TRP A 804 15.77 -18.28 28.17
CA TRP A 804 16.19 -19.52 27.52
C TRP A 804 16.16 -19.49 25.98
N ILE A 805 15.64 -18.42 25.36
CA ILE A 805 15.54 -18.37 23.88
C ILE A 805 16.91 -18.14 23.22
N GLU A 806 17.08 -18.69 22.02
CA GLU A 806 18.30 -18.72 21.20
C GLU A 806 17.99 -18.24 19.78
N PRO A 807 18.98 -17.77 19.01
CA PRO A 807 18.83 -17.66 17.55
C PRO A 807 18.46 -19.02 16.94
N ASP A 808 17.76 -18.99 15.79
CA ASP A 808 17.29 -20.23 15.14
C ASP A 808 18.41 -21.17 14.70
N GLY A 809 19.62 -20.62 14.51
CA GLY A 809 20.83 -21.36 14.20
C GLY A 809 22.02 -20.42 13.99
N PRO A 810 23.23 -20.98 13.82
CA PRO A 810 24.44 -20.19 13.68
C PRO A 810 24.52 -19.52 12.29
N VAL A 811 25.09 -18.32 12.25
CA VAL A 811 25.46 -17.61 11.01
C VAL A 811 26.96 -17.41 10.95
N THR A 812 27.50 -17.26 9.74
CA THR A 812 28.88 -16.84 9.54
C THR A 812 28.92 -15.31 9.62
N LEU A 813 29.66 -14.78 10.59
CA LEU A 813 29.94 -13.35 10.72
C LEU A 813 31.36 -13.07 10.24
N ARG A 814 31.55 -12.06 9.39
CA ARG A 814 32.88 -11.58 8.99
C ARG A 814 33.00 -10.09 9.20
N ASP A 815 34.10 -9.68 9.82
CA ASP A 815 34.46 -8.27 9.94
C ASP A 815 35.24 -7.86 8.70
N LEU A 816 34.67 -6.97 7.89
CA LEU A 816 35.29 -6.50 6.65
C LEU A 816 36.11 -5.23 6.86
N ARG A 817 36.38 -4.82 8.10
CA ARG A 817 37.29 -3.71 8.42
C ARG A 817 38.77 -4.14 8.26
N GLY A 818 39.68 -3.16 8.27
CA GLY A 818 41.13 -3.39 8.32
C GLY A 818 41.85 -3.32 6.98
N THR A 819 42.97 -4.06 6.86
CA THR A 819 43.89 -4.02 5.71
C THR A 819 44.02 -5.37 4.98
N GLY A 820 43.13 -6.32 5.26
CA GLY A 820 43.11 -7.62 4.57
C GLY A 820 42.64 -7.50 3.12
N ALA A 821 42.83 -8.57 2.35
CA ALA A 821 42.43 -8.59 0.93
C ALA A 821 40.92 -8.42 0.72
N GLU A 822 40.10 -8.86 1.69
CA GLU A 822 38.63 -8.71 1.67
C GLU A 822 38.14 -7.45 2.40
N SER A 823 39.06 -6.64 2.96
CA SER A 823 38.68 -5.44 3.70
C SER A 823 38.12 -4.37 2.77
N VAL A 824 37.05 -3.71 3.20
CA VAL A 824 36.38 -2.64 2.45
C VAL A 824 36.35 -1.36 3.27
N VAL A 825 36.33 -0.23 2.57
CA VAL A 825 36.07 1.08 3.16
C VAL A 825 34.93 1.76 2.42
N ASN A 826 34.15 2.56 3.16
CA ASN A 826 33.01 3.28 2.60
C ASN A 826 33.43 4.71 2.23
N LEU A 827 33.03 5.16 1.05
CA LEU A 827 33.12 6.54 0.60
C LEU A 827 31.71 7.06 0.32
N ALA A 828 31.47 8.36 0.45
CA ALA A 828 30.18 8.94 0.09
C ALA A 828 30.34 10.10 -0.91
N LEU A 829 29.60 10.05 -2.01
CA LEU A 829 29.51 11.13 -2.98
C LEU A 829 28.08 11.70 -2.97
N GLN A 830 27.89 12.88 -2.38
CA GLN A 830 26.57 13.44 -2.07
C GLN A 830 26.37 14.79 -2.76
N GLY A 831 25.18 15.03 -3.32
CA GLY A 831 24.84 16.28 -4.00
C GLY A 831 24.21 16.06 -5.38
N PRO A 832 23.59 17.11 -5.96
CA PRO A 832 22.88 17.02 -7.24
C PRO A 832 23.75 16.55 -8.39
N ARG A 833 25.07 16.80 -8.35
CA ARG A 833 26.03 16.41 -9.41
C ARG A 833 26.63 15.03 -9.24
N SER A 834 26.40 14.33 -8.13
CA SER A 834 27.04 13.04 -7.83
C SER A 834 26.85 11.98 -8.92
N ARG A 835 25.67 11.92 -9.53
CA ARG A 835 25.40 10.95 -10.62
C ARG A 835 26.27 11.24 -11.84
N ALA A 836 26.34 12.50 -12.27
CA ALA A 836 27.09 12.90 -13.46
C ALA A 836 28.58 12.57 -13.31
N VAL A 837 29.12 12.76 -12.10
CA VAL A 837 30.50 12.39 -11.74
C VAL A 837 30.73 10.88 -11.93
N LEU A 838 29.87 10.04 -11.36
CA LEU A 838 30.00 8.59 -11.47
C LEU A 838 29.87 8.09 -12.92
N GLN A 839 28.98 8.68 -13.71
CA GLN A 839 28.79 8.29 -15.12
C GLN A 839 30.06 8.45 -15.96
N ARG A 840 30.94 9.41 -15.62
CA ARG A 840 32.22 9.62 -16.31
C ARG A 840 33.25 8.52 -16.04
N LEU A 841 33.07 7.73 -14.98
CA LEU A 841 33.95 6.62 -14.60
C LEU A 841 33.45 5.25 -15.09
N LEU A 842 32.27 5.21 -15.70
CA LEU A 842 31.58 3.97 -16.07
C LEU A 842 31.62 3.69 -17.56
N ALA A 843 31.60 2.40 -17.91
CA ALA A 843 31.27 1.96 -19.26
C ALA A 843 29.80 2.26 -19.60
N ALA A 844 29.47 2.29 -20.90
CA ALA A 844 28.11 2.60 -21.37
C ALA A 844 27.04 1.67 -20.78
N ALA A 845 27.32 0.37 -20.65
CA ALA A 845 26.39 -0.60 -20.07
C ALA A 845 26.07 -0.34 -18.59
N ASP A 846 27.05 0.12 -17.81
CA ASP A 846 26.90 0.40 -16.38
C ASP A 846 26.24 1.77 -16.11
N THR A 847 26.33 2.70 -17.07
CA THR A 847 25.67 4.00 -16.99
C THR A 847 24.15 3.87 -16.85
N HIS A 848 23.54 2.94 -17.59
CA HIS A 848 22.10 2.67 -17.49
C HIS A 848 21.74 2.06 -16.12
N ARG A 849 22.57 1.16 -15.60
CA ARG A 849 22.37 0.54 -14.28
C ARG A 849 22.38 1.58 -13.16
N LEU A 850 23.36 2.48 -13.17
CA LEU A 850 23.45 3.60 -12.21
C LEU A 850 22.24 4.55 -12.30
N ALA A 851 21.79 4.87 -13.53
CA ALA A 851 20.66 5.76 -13.74
C ALA A 851 19.33 5.14 -13.25
N ALA A 852 19.17 3.83 -13.37
CA ALA A 852 17.98 3.10 -12.94
C ALA A 852 17.91 2.87 -11.41
N LEU A 853 19.01 3.03 -10.67
CA LEU A 853 19.03 2.82 -9.21
C LEU A 853 18.04 3.75 -8.50
N ARG A 854 17.09 3.18 -7.76
CA ARG A 854 16.20 3.92 -6.86
C ARG A 854 16.85 4.12 -5.50
N ARG A 855 16.31 5.05 -4.70
CA ARG A 855 16.80 5.29 -3.33
C ARG A 855 16.78 3.96 -2.56
N THR A 856 17.82 3.71 -1.76
CA THR A 856 18.09 2.46 -1.01
C THR A 856 18.24 1.20 -1.86
N GLU A 857 18.50 1.32 -3.16
CA GLU A 857 18.99 0.22 -4.00
C GLU A 857 20.50 0.36 -4.21
N PHE A 858 21.16 -0.74 -4.55
CA PHE A 858 22.58 -0.77 -4.86
C PHE A 858 22.87 -1.74 -6.01
N CYS A 859 24.03 -1.56 -6.64
CA CYS A 859 24.55 -2.51 -7.60
C CYS A 859 26.08 -2.58 -7.54
N ASP A 860 26.63 -3.68 -8.07
CA ASP A 860 28.05 -3.82 -8.29
C ASP A 860 28.44 -3.13 -9.62
N LEU A 861 29.42 -2.23 -9.55
CA LEU A 861 29.95 -1.40 -10.62
C LEU A 861 31.49 -1.47 -10.63
N VAL A 862 32.11 -1.12 -11.76
CA VAL A 862 33.56 -1.03 -11.88
C VAL A 862 33.98 0.41 -12.10
N PHE A 863 34.71 0.99 -11.15
CA PHE A 863 35.30 2.33 -11.28
C PHE A 863 36.79 2.22 -11.54
N SER A 864 37.25 2.69 -12.71
CA SER A 864 38.67 2.63 -13.10
C SER A 864 39.30 1.23 -12.89
N GLY A 865 38.61 0.18 -13.34
CA GLY A 865 39.06 -1.21 -13.20
C GLY A 865 38.92 -1.81 -11.78
N THR A 866 38.40 -1.06 -10.82
CA THR A 866 38.20 -1.51 -9.43
C THR A 866 36.72 -1.90 -9.20
N PRO A 867 36.42 -3.13 -8.78
CA PRO A 867 35.07 -3.52 -8.38
C PRO A 867 34.61 -2.75 -7.15
N THR A 868 33.39 -2.22 -7.22
CA THR A 868 32.79 -1.38 -6.16
C THR A 868 31.33 -1.74 -5.99
N LEU A 869 30.84 -1.68 -4.75
CA LEU A 869 29.40 -1.66 -4.50
C LEU A 869 28.97 -0.20 -4.43
N CYS A 870 28.06 0.21 -5.31
CA CYS A 870 27.51 1.56 -5.33
C CYS A 870 26.05 1.52 -4.88
N ALA A 871 25.75 2.17 -3.75
CA ALA A 871 24.43 2.25 -3.16
C ALA A 871 23.87 3.66 -3.28
N ARG A 872 22.60 3.80 -3.68
CA ARG A 872 21.89 5.08 -3.69
C ARG A 872 21.35 5.39 -2.29
N THR A 873 22.28 5.63 -1.38
CA THR A 873 22.08 5.96 0.03
C THR A 873 22.83 7.26 0.36
N GLY A 874 22.53 7.85 1.52
CA GLY A 874 23.12 9.12 1.91
C GLY A 874 22.54 9.70 3.18
N TYR A 875 23.36 10.48 3.85
CA TYR A 875 23.10 11.04 5.18
C TYR A 875 23.20 12.58 5.21
N THR A 876 22.95 13.23 4.08
CA THR A 876 23.08 14.69 3.93
C THR A 876 21.75 15.40 3.65
N GLY A 877 20.66 14.65 3.44
CA GLY A 877 19.37 15.19 3.01
C GLY A 877 19.24 15.43 1.50
N GLU A 878 20.31 15.22 0.72
CA GLU A 878 20.31 15.39 -0.73
C GLU A 878 19.33 14.43 -1.44
N PRO A 879 18.69 14.85 -2.55
CA PRO A 879 17.83 13.98 -3.34
C PRO A 879 18.64 12.95 -4.16
N VAL A 880 19.91 13.26 -4.41
CA VAL A 880 20.87 12.42 -5.13
C VAL A 880 22.15 12.29 -4.29
N GLY A 881 22.56 11.06 -4.05
CA GLY A 881 23.73 10.73 -3.26
C GLY A 881 24.01 9.24 -3.36
N TYR A 882 25.29 8.89 -3.21
CA TYR A 882 25.77 7.53 -3.31
C TYR A 882 26.76 7.23 -2.18
N GLU A 883 26.66 6.04 -1.61
CA GLU A 883 27.73 5.41 -0.84
C GLU A 883 28.41 4.37 -1.72
N ILE A 884 29.73 4.26 -1.57
CA ILE A 884 30.60 3.49 -2.45
C ILE A 884 31.54 2.68 -1.57
N LEU A 885 31.30 1.37 -1.51
CA LEU A 885 32.21 0.46 -0.81
C LEU A 885 33.27 -0.01 -1.80
N VAL A 886 34.53 0.22 -1.42
CA VAL A 886 35.72 -0.08 -2.22
C VAL A 886 36.68 -0.97 -1.43
N PRO A 887 37.46 -1.83 -2.09
CA PRO A 887 38.55 -2.54 -1.43
C PRO A 887 39.51 -1.57 -0.76
N ALA A 888 39.87 -1.80 0.51
CA ALA A 888 40.66 -0.88 1.32
C ALA A 888 42.01 -0.53 0.66
N GLY A 889 42.68 -1.51 0.06
CA GLY A 889 43.96 -1.32 -0.65
C GLY A 889 43.86 -0.48 -1.94
N ARG A 890 42.66 -0.20 -2.44
CA ARG A 890 42.40 0.59 -3.66
C ARG A 890 41.68 1.91 -3.36
N ALA A 891 41.47 2.24 -2.08
CA ALA A 891 40.66 3.37 -1.66
C ALA A 891 41.19 4.72 -2.15
N VAL A 892 42.52 4.94 -2.07
CA VAL A 892 43.17 6.18 -2.54
C VAL A 892 42.98 6.36 -4.04
N GLU A 893 43.13 5.29 -4.82
CA GLU A 893 42.97 5.34 -6.28
C GLU A 893 41.54 5.69 -6.69
N VAL A 894 40.54 5.04 -6.07
CA VAL A 894 39.13 5.35 -6.36
C VAL A 894 38.77 6.77 -5.90
N TRP A 895 39.30 7.22 -4.76
CA TRP A 895 39.13 8.58 -4.26
C TRP A 895 39.65 9.63 -5.24
N GLU A 896 40.88 9.47 -5.73
CA GLU A 896 41.49 10.39 -6.70
C GLU A 896 40.75 10.36 -8.04
N ALA A 897 40.35 9.17 -8.51
CA ALA A 897 39.57 9.03 -9.74
C ALA A 897 38.21 9.76 -9.66
N LEU A 898 37.54 9.72 -8.51
CA LEU A 898 36.28 10.44 -8.27
C LEU A 898 36.48 11.96 -8.28
N LEU A 899 37.54 12.45 -7.64
CA LEU A 899 37.88 13.88 -7.67
C LEU A 899 38.21 14.35 -9.10
N ASP A 900 38.99 13.56 -9.85
CA ASP A 900 39.40 13.88 -11.20
C ASP A 900 38.24 13.89 -12.19
N ALA A 901 37.42 12.85 -12.19
CA ALA A 901 36.20 12.80 -12.99
C ALA A 901 35.22 13.92 -12.61
N GLY A 902 35.24 14.34 -11.34
CA GLY A 902 34.36 15.34 -10.78
C GLY A 902 34.82 16.79 -10.93
N ARG A 903 36.05 17.09 -11.36
CA ARG A 903 36.54 18.46 -11.54
C ARG A 903 35.62 19.35 -12.39
N PRO A 904 35.09 18.88 -13.55
CA PRO A 904 34.15 19.68 -14.36
C PRO A 904 32.81 19.95 -13.66
N HIS A 905 32.46 19.16 -12.65
CA HIS A 905 31.24 19.28 -11.87
C HIS A 905 31.48 19.96 -10.50
N GLY A 906 32.70 20.43 -10.24
CA GLY A 906 33.08 21.11 -9.01
C GLY A 906 33.03 20.22 -7.77
N VAL A 907 33.33 18.93 -7.90
CA VAL A 907 33.46 18.01 -6.76
C VAL A 907 34.59 18.47 -5.84
N GLN A 908 34.37 18.42 -4.53
CA GLN A 908 35.41 18.69 -3.53
C GLN A 908 35.39 17.65 -2.41
N PRO A 909 36.54 17.39 -1.76
CA PRO A 909 36.57 16.61 -0.54
C PRO A 909 35.89 17.39 0.59
N ILE A 910 35.08 16.72 1.39
CA ILE A 910 34.26 17.32 2.45
C ILE A 910 34.60 16.69 3.81
N GLY A 911 34.73 17.54 4.84
CA GLY A 911 34.98 17.14 6.21
C GLY A 911 33.72 16.89 7.04
N LEU A 912 33.93 16.35 8.25
CA LEU A 912 32.86 15.95 9.16
C LEU A 912 31.98 17.11 9.65
N ALA A 913 32.51 18.33 9.76
CA ALA A 913 31.73 19.47 10.23
C ALA A 913 30.62 19.85 9.22
N ALA A 914 30.90 19.75 7.92
CA ALA A 914 29.88 19.95 6.90
C ALA A 914 28.84 18.82 6.91
N ARG A 915 29.26 17.55 7.09
CA ARG A 915 28.33 16.43 7.29
C ARG A 915 27.35 16.69 8.44
N ASP A 916 27.87 17.18 9.57
CA ASP A 916 27.06 17.51 10.75
C ASP A 916 26.06 18.65 10.50
N SER A 917 26.46 19.67 9.76
CA SER A 917 25.54 20.75 9.35
C SER A 917 24.47 20.26 8.37
N LEU A 918 24.81 19.43 7.38
CA LEU A 918 23.89 18.91 6.37
C LEU A 918 22.84 17.98 6.98
N ARG A 919 23.25 17.09 7.90
CA ARG A 919 22.32 16.18 8.60
C ARG A 919 21.42 16.95 9.57
N THR A 920 21.95 17.96 10.27
CA THR A 920 21.16 18.80 11.19
C THR A 920 20.12 19.60 10.44
N GLU A 921 20.52 20.22 9.33
CA GLU A 921 19.61 20.89 8.42
C GLU A 921 18.57 19.91 7.88
N ALA A 922 18.96 18.71 7.44
CA ALA A 922 18.01 17.72 6.93
C ALA A 922 17.04 17.16 8.01
N GLY A 923 17.37 17.33 9.29
CA GLY A 923 16.67 16.71 10.41
C GLY A 923 17.05 15.24 10.64
N LEU A 924 18.18 14.77 10.13
CA LEU A 924 18.60 13.38 10.31
C LEU A 924 19.25 13.20 11.70
N PRO A 925 18.82 12.19 12.49
CA PRO A 925 19.28 11.99 13.85
C PRO A 925 20.68 11.38 13.87
N LEU A 926 21.54 11.87 14.75
CA LEU A 926 22.88 11.32 14.98
C LEU A 926 22.91 10.54 16.30
N TYR A 927 23.55 9.36 16.30
CA TYR A 927 23.77 8.57 17.51
C TYR A 927 24.50 9.40 18.58
N GLY A 928 24.00 9.35 19.81
CA GLY A 928 24.49 10.14 20.94
C GLY A 928 23.85 11.52 21.09
N HIS A 929 23.19 12.04 20.05
CA HIS A 929 22.57 13.37 20.02
C HIS A 929 21.04 13.30 19.96
N GLU A 930 20.47 12.85 18.83
CA GLU A 930 19.03 12.71 18.61
C GLU A 930 18.55 11.25 18.67
N LEU A 931 19.47 10.33 18.98
CA LEU A 931 19.22 8.91 19.11
C LEU A 931 20.14 8.36 20.19
N ALA A 932 19.63 7.48 21.06
CA ALA A 932 20.38 6.94 22.20
C ALA A 932 20.91 8.07 23.11
N GLY A 933 22.19 7.98 23.51
CA GLY A 933 22.89 9.01 24.27
C GLY A 933 22.40 9.18 25.72
N PRO A 934 22.85 10.24 26.41
CA PRO A 934 22.51 10.50 27.82
C PRO A 934 21.01 10.66 28.07
N GLN A 935 20.27 11.13 27.05
CA GLN A 935 18.83 11.34 27.10
C GLN A 935 18.03 10.08 26.75
N ARG A 936 18.70 8.97 26.41
CA ARG A 936 18.10 7.67 26.01
C ARG A 936 17.00 7.83 24.96
N ILE A 937 17.26 8.59 23.90
CA ILE A 937 16.25 8.93 22.89
C ILE A 937 15.94 7.71 22.03
N LEU A 938 14.66 7.33 21.95
CA LEU A 938 14.21 6.15 21.22
C LEU A 938 13.84 6.48 19.76
N PRO A 939 13.82 5.47 18.86
CA PRO A 939 13.51 5.67 17.45
C PRO A 939 12.22 6.46 17.16
N HIS A 940 11.13 6.24 17.90
CA HIS A 940 9.88 6.96 17.66
C HIS A 940 9.96 8.44 18.07
N GLU A 941 10.68 8.74 19.14
CA GLU A 941 10.94 10.11 19.61
C GLU A 941 11.81 10.85 18.59
N ALA A 942 12.76 10.16 17.95
CA ALA A 942 13.60 10.69 16.89
C ALA A 942 12.86 10.90 15.55
N GLY A 943 11.59 10.50 15.42
CA GLY A 943 10.82 10.54 14.16
C GLY A 943 11.07 9.35 13.23
N PHE A 944 11.66 8.26 13.74
CA PHE A 944 12.06 7.07 13.01
C PHE A 944 11.26 5.81 13.39
N ALA A 945 10.09 5.98 14.02
CA ALA A 945 9.14 4.88 14.29
C ALA A 945 8.88 3.97 13.08
N PRO A 946 8.80 4.47 11.82
CA PRO A 946 8.58 3.62 10.66
C PRO A 946 9.65 2.56 10.40
N TYR A 947 10.85 2.70 10.96
CA TYR A 947 11.93 1.72 10.81
C TYR A 947 11.88 0.61 11.88
N VAL A 948 10.98 0.71 12.86
CA VAL A 948 10.75 -0.33 13.87
C VAL A 948 9.50 -1.13 13.54
N LYS A 949 9.68 -2.38 13.10
CA LYS A 949 8.62 -3.22 12.56
C LYS A 949 7.98 -4.06 13.65
N LEU A 950 7.05 -3.46 14.39
CA LEU A 950 6.26 -4.16 15.42
C LEU A 950 5.44 -5.35 14.90
N HIS A 951 5.27 -5.48 13.58
CA HIS A 951 4.66 -6.69 12.99
C HIS A 951 5.53 -7.93 13.07
N LYS A 952 6.85 -7.80 13.26
CA LYS A 952 7.72 -8.95 13.48
C LYS A 952 7.29 -9.66 14.75
N ALA A 953 7.27 -10.99 14.69
CA ALA A 953 6.87 -11.81 15.82
C ALA A 953 7.78 -11.59 17.04
N PHE A 954 9.07 -11.48 16.79
CA PHE A 954 10.08 -11.17 17.78
C PHE A 954 11.24 -10.36 17.16
N PHE A 955 11.86 -9.52 17.97
CA PHE A 955 13.23 -8.99 17.82
C PHE A 955 13.70 -8.53 19.20
N VAL A 956 15.00 -8.50 19.45
CA VAL A 956 15.55 -8.10 20.76
C VAL A 956 15.08 -6.69 21.12
N GLY A 957 14.58 -6.50 22.35
CA GLY A 957 14.07 -5.20 22.81
C GLY A 957 12.67 -4.80 22.31
N ARG A 958 11.97 -5.67 21.57
CA ARG A 958 10.63 -5.38 21.01
C ARG A 958 9.60 -5.02 22.08
N SER A 959 9.47 -5.82 23.14
CA SER A 959 8.42 -5.64 24.15
C SER A 959 8.58 -4.32 24.92
N PRO A 960 9.77 -3.97 25.45
CA PRO A 960 9.99 -2.66 26.07
C PRO A 960 9.77 -1.49 25.09
N TYR A 961 10.24 -1.60 23.85
CA TYR A 961 10.02 -0.54 22.85
C TYR A 961 8.53 -0.34 22.54
N LYS A 962 7.75 -1.42 22.39
CA LYS A 962 6.29 -1.35 22.20
C LYS A 962 5.63 -0.60 23.36
N ASN A 963 6.02 -0.93 24.60
CA ASN A 963 5.50 -0.27 25.79
C ASN A 963 5.87 1.23 25.82
N ALA A 964 7.12 1.58 25.50
CA ALA A 964 7.55 2.98 25.42
C ALA A 964 6.76 3.76 24.35
N LEU A 965 6.53 3.16 23.17
CA LEU A 965 5.75 3.77 22.10
C LEU A 965 4.28 4.03 22.52
N GLN A 966 3.67 3.12 23.29
CA GLN A 966 2.31 3.29 23.81
C GLN A 966 2.22 4.42 24.84
N HIS A 967 3.31 4.72 25.55
CA HIS A 967 3.41 5.79 26.55
C HIS A 967 4.28 6.96 26.04
N TRP A 968 4.25 7.21 24.72
CA TRP A 968 5.04 8.26 24.10
C TRP A 968 4.64 9.66 24.61
N THR A 969 5.60 10.45 25.10
CA THR A 969 5.40 11.78 25.70
C THR A 969 6.34 12.89 25.19
N ARG A 970 7.43 12.57 24.49
CA ARG A 970 8.46 13.53 24.04
C ARG A 970 8.92 13.27 22.61
N GLU A 971 9.36 14.28 21.89
CA GLU A 971 9.85 14.12 20.51
C GLU A 971 11.00 15.05 20.18
N ILE A 972 11.74 14.71 19.13
CA ILE A 972 12.70 15.61 18.48
C ILE A 972 11.92 16.57 17.58
N VAL A 973 12.13 17.86 17.78
CA VAL A 973 11.70 18.94 16.87
C VAL A 973 12.90 19.53 16.16
N ARG A 974 12.69 20.05 14.93
CA ARG A 974 13.67 20.87 14.21
C ARG A 974 13.25 22.33 14.33
N PHE A 975 14.20 23.24 14.54
CA PHE A 975 13.94 24.66 14.72
C PHE A 975 14.88 25.54 13.88
N HIS A 976 14.44 26.76 13.62
CA HIS A 976 15.23 27.83 12.99
C HIS A 976 15.29 29.06 13.90
N ILE A 977 16.45 29.71 13.92
CA ILE A 977 16.66 31.00 14.57
C ILE A 977 17.19 31.97 13.51
N PRO A 978 16.60 33.17 13.35
CA PRO A 978 17.07 34.16 12.39
C PRO A 978 18.54 34.58 12.57
N ALA A 979 19.15 35.04 11.48
CA ALA A 979 20.50 35.59 11.50
C ALA A 979 20.66 36.77 12.48
N GLY A 980 21.88 36.98 12.98
CA GLY A 980 22.21 38.06 13.92
C GLY A 980 21.97 37.73 15.40
N GLN A 981 21.32 36.61 15.71
CA GLN A 981 21.18 36.11 17.08
C GLN A 981 22.45 35.43 17.58
N ARG A 982 22.64 35.41 18.91
CA ARG A 982 23.77 34.70 19.52
C ARG A 982 23.66 33.18 19.29
N PRO A 983 24.78 32.47 19.07
CA PRO A 983 24.76 31.02 18.84
C PRO A 983 24.21 30.22 20.02
N VAL A 984 23.25 29.35 19.75
CA VAL A 984 22.73 28.33 20.65
C VAL A 984 23.57 27.06 20.50
N ARG A 985 23.82 26.35 21.61
CA ARG A 985 24.63 25.12 21.61
C ARG A 985 23.81 23.93 22.13
N ALA A 986 24.27 22.73 21.80
CA ALA A 986 23.74 21.50 22.39
C ALA A 986 23.84 21.57 23.93
N GLY A 987 22.78 21.12 24.62
CA GLY A 987 22.63 21.23 26.07
C GLY A 987 21.88 22.48 26.53
N ALA A 988 21.61 23.45 25.65
CA ALA A 988 20.81 24.63 26.02
C ALA A 988 19.36 24.24 26.39
N PRO A 989 18.81 24.71 27.53
CA PRO A 989 17.40 24.52 27.88
C PRO A 989 16.48 25.18 26.84
N VAL A 990 15.39 24.49 26.51
CA VAL A 990 14.31 24.95 25.62
C VAL A 990 13.09 25.36 26.45
N LEU A 991 12.52 26.52 26.16
CA LEU A 991 11.35 27.10 26.81
C LEU A 991 10.19 27.25 25.84
N ASP A 992 8.96 27.18 26.35
CA ASP A 992 7.77 27.67 25.64
C ASP A 992 7.60 29.20 25.80
N LYS A 993 6.54 29.75 25.19
CA LYS A 993 6.20 31.20 25.32
C LYS A 993 5.90 31.63 26.76
N GLY A 994 5.46 30.71 27.62
CA GLY A 994 5.18 30.97 29.04
C GLY A 994 6.42 30.91 29.94
N GLY A 995 7.59 30.53 29.39
CA GLY A 995 8.82 30.35 30.15
C GLY A 995 8.94 28.98 30.81
N GLN A 996 8.07 28.03 30.50
CA GLN A 996 8.16 26.65 30.98
C GLN A 996 9.26 25.89 30.22
N ALA A 997 10.11 25.17 30.95
CA ALA A 997 11.11 24.30 30.35
C ALA A 997 10.46 23.10 29.65
N LEU A 998 10.65 23.01 28.33
CA LEU A 998 10.17 21.93 27.47
C LEU A 998 11.21 20.83 27.27
N GLY A 999 12.50 21.16 27.31
CA GLY A 999 13.56 20.16 27.06
C GLY A 999 14.90 20.79 26.74
N TRP A 1000 15.65 20.19 25.82
CA TRP A 1000 17.06 20.53 25.58
C TRP A 1000 17.43 20.48 24.11
N VAL A 1001 18.27 21.41 23.67
CA VAL A 1001 18.88 21.38 22.34
C VAL A 1001 19.84 20.21 22.24
N THR A 1002 19.70 19.40 21.19
CA THR A 1002 20.54 18.23 20.94
C THR A 1002 21.64 18.53 19.91
N SER A 1003 21.34 19.37 18.92
CA SER A 1003 22.27 19.83 17.89
C SER A 1003 21.89 21.21 17.38
N CYS A 1004 22.86 22.05 17.01
CA CYS A 1004 22.61 23.34 16.39
C CYS A 1004 23.82 23.78 15.57
N VAL A 1005 23.57 24.27 14.35
CA VAL A 1005 24.60 24.71 13.41
C VAL A 1005 24.26 26.07 12.80
N MET A 1006 25.30 26.80 12.39
CA MET A 1006 25.17 28.08 11.68
C MET A 1006 25.12 27.84 10.17
N LEU A 1007 24.12 28.43 9.51
CA LEU A 1007 23.93 28.47 8.05
C LEU A 1007 23.73 29.93 7.58
N ASP A 1008 23.59 30.15 6.27
CA ASP A 1008 23.46 31.50 5.69
C ASP A 1008 22.21 32.26 6.19
N GLY A 1009 21.10 31.55 6.40
CA GLY A 1009 19.84 32.11 6.89
C GLY A 1009 19.74 32.26 8.42
N GLY A 1010 20.79 31.95 9.19
CA GLY A 1010 20.77 31.95 10.65
C GLY A 1010 21.20 30.60 11.24
N GLN A 1011 20.52 30.15 12.29
CA GLN A 1011 20.82 28.86 12.93
C GLN A 1011 19.71 27.86 12.65
N VAL A 1012 20.10 26.61 12.42
CA VAL A 1012 19.17 25.48 12.36
C VAL A 1012 19.62 24.46 13.39
N GLY A 1013 18.66 23.91 14.14
CA GLY A 1013 18.96 22.94 15.17
C GLY A 1013 17.84 21.94 15.41
N MET A 1014 18.12 21.02 16.31
CA MET A 1014 17.17 20.03 16.81
C MET A 1014 17.16 20.05 18.33
N ALA A 1015 16.00 19.75 18.91
CA ALA A 1015 15.82 19.67 20.34
C ALA A 1015 14.88 18.52 20.69
N VAL A 1016 15.14 17.86 21.82
CA VAL A 1016 14.16 16.98 22.46
C VAL A 1016 13.25 17.83 23.32
N VAL A 1017 11.93 17.69 23.14
CA VAL A 1017 10.91 18.42 23.91
C VAL A 1017 9.90 17.45 24.49
N ALA A 1018 9.46 17.69 25.73
CA ALA A 1018 8.45 16.93 26.46
C ALA A 1018 7.03 17.28 25.97
N ALA A 1019 6.83 17.19 24.66
CA ALA A 1019 5.59 17.42 23.96
C ALA A 1019 5.49 16.49 22.74
N ARG A 1020 4.29 16.39 22.16
CA ARG A 1020 4.02 15.59 20.96
C ARG A 1020 3.33 16.39 19.90
N ARG A 1021 3.63 16.07 18.63
CA ARG A 1021 3.04 16.69 17.44
C ARG A 1021 3.12 18.21 17.52
N VAL A 1022 4.28 18.73 17.91
CA VAL A 1022 4.51 20.17 18.02
C VAL A 1022 4.34 20.79 16.62
N PRO A 1023 3.39 21.74 16.43
CA PRO A 1023 3.12 22.34 15.13
C PRO A 1023 4.33 23.09 14.56
N GLU A 1024 4.44 23.18 13.24
CA GLU A 1024 5.35 24.13 12.56
C GLU A 1024 4.99 25.57 12.97
N GLY A 1025 5.99 26.44 13.15
CA GLY A 1025 5.82 27.83 13.59
C GLY A 1025 5.64 28.02 15.10
N THR A 1026 5.78 26.96 15.91
CA THR A 1026 5.74 27.06 17.37
C THR A 1026 6.99 27.79 17.86
N ALA A 1027 6.83 28.91 18.56
CA ALA A 1027 7.96 29.65 19.10
C ALA A 1027 8.63 28.90 20.26
N LEU A 1028 9.96 28.84 20.23
CA LEU A 1028 10.80 28.21 21.25
C LEU A 1028 11.85 29.20 21.75
N GLY A 1029 12.00 29.30 23.07
CA GLY A 1029 13.05 30.07 23.73
C GLY A 1029 14.24 29.19 24.07
N PHE A 1030 15.46 29.70 23.94
CA PHE A 1030 16.70 28.97 24.22
C PHE A 1030 17.56 29.75 25.21
N ILE A 1031 17.85 29.16 26.37
CA ILE A 1031 18.62 29.83 27.43
C ILE A 1031 20.12 29.69 27.16
N LEU A 1032 20.79 30.80 26.83
CA LEU A 1032 22.24 30.80 26.56
C LEU A 1032 23.07 30.79 27.83
N GLY A 1033 24.12 29.96 27.91
CA GLY A 1033 25.03 29.93 29.06
C GLY A 1033 24.50 29.17 30.28
N ALA A 1034 23.25 28.68 30.24
CA ALA A 1034 22.68 27.82 31.29
C ALA A 1034 23.26 26.40 31.32
N GLU A 1035 24.13 26.05 30.37
CA GLU A 1035 24.96 24.84 30.43
C GLU A 1035 25.90 24.81 31.66
N ARG A 1036 26.08 25.95 32.36
CA ARG A 1036 26.78 26.06 33.66
C ARG A 1036 25.85 26.02 34.89
N GLY A 1037 24.56 25.75 34.69
CA GLY A 1037 23.53 25.77 35.72
C GLY A 1037 22.80 27.12 35.83
N LEU A 1038 21.55 27.08 36.30
CA LEU A 1038 20.76 28.27 36.64
C LEU A 1038 20.89 28.55 38.16
N PRO A 1039 20.94 29.82 38.59
CA PRO A 1039 20.98 30.15 40.01
C PRO A 1039 19.67 29.71 40.71
N ALA A 1040 19.80 29.06 41.87
CA ALA A 1040 18.68 28.51 42.65
C ALA A 1040 17.78 29.59 43.31
N LYS A 1041 18.28 30.82 43.44
CA LYS A 1041 17.56 32.00 43.93
C LYS A 1041 17.95 33.22 43.09
N ILE A 1042 16.99 34.12 42.87
CA ILE A 1042 17.19 35.37 42.13
C ILE A 1042 17.25 36.51 43.14
N GLU A 1043 18.36 37.26 43.15
CA GLU A 1043 18.53 38.46 43.98
C GLU A 1043 18.64 39.72 43.09
N PRO A 1044 18.30 40.92 43.61
CA PRO A 1044 18.52 42.15 42.87
C PRO A 1044 19.99 42.30 42.43
N GLY A 1045 20.22 42.46 41.13
CA GLY A 1045 21.57 42.51 40.53
C GLY A 1045 22.05 41.19 39.92
N THR A 1046 21.33 40.08 40.09
CA THR A 1046 21.64 38.81 39.41
C THR A 1046 21.55 38.98 37.89
N ARG A 1047 22.66 38.72 37.20
CA ARG A 1047 22.69 38.67 35.73
C ARG A 1047 22.06 37.37 35.24
N PHE A 1048 20.99 37.47 34.46
CA PHE A 1048 20.31 36.30 33.90
C PHE A 1048 20.91 35.88 32.55
N PRO A 1049 20.95 34.57 32.26
CA PRO A 1049 21.25 34.10 30.92
C PRO A 1049 20.23 34.62 29.90
N LEU A 1050 20.73 35.05 28.73
CA LEU A 1050 19.93 35.61 27.65
C LEU A 1050 19.08 34.51 27.00
N VAL A 1051 17.81 34.80 26.74
CA VAL A 1051 16.93 33.92 25.95
C VAL A 1051 16.98 34.35 24.49
N VAL A 1052 17.32 33.42 23.59
CA VAL A 1052 17.17 33.59 22.14
C VAL A 1052 15.90 32.89 21.70
N TRP A 1053 15.15 33.51 20.80
CA TRP A 1053 13.91 32.93 20.28
C TRP A 1053 14.07 32.43 18.85
N GLY A 1054 13.47 31.29 18.57
CA GLY A 1054 13.31 30.73 17.24
C GLY A 1054 11.92 30.10 17.10
N GLU A 1055 11.71 29.39 16.00
CA GLU A 1055 10.47 28.69 15.73
C GLU A 1055 10.70 27.28 15.20
N THR A 1056 9.76 26.37 15.48
CA THR A 1056 9.79 25.03 14.89
C THR A 1056 9.55 25.10 13.39
N VAL A 1057 10.27 24.27 12.67
CA VAL A 1057 10.18 24.11 11.21
C VAL A 1057 9.82 22.64 10.91
N PRO A 1058 9.51 22.25 9.64
CA PRO A 1058 9.21 20.85 9.33
C PRO A 1058 10.25 19.91 9.90
N ARG A 1059 9.85 18.78 10.52
CA ARG A 1059 10.77 17.84 11.18
C ARG A 1059 11.91 17.38 10.28
N PHE A 1060 11.58 17.13 9.01
CA PHE A 1060 12.54 16.79 7.96
C PHE A 1060 12.47 17.82 6.85
N LEU A 1061 13.58 18.06 6.16
CA LEU A 1061 13.63 19.00 5.04
C LEU A 1061 12.64 18.58 3.94
N LYS A 1062 11.75 19.51 3.53
CA LYS A 1062 10.73 19.26 2.49
C LYS A 1062 11.42 19.16 1.12
N ARG A 1063 11.13 18.11 0.34
CA ARG A 1063 11.82 17.87 -0.95
C ARG A 1063 11.63 18.98 -1.98
N ASP A 1064 10.52 19.69 -1.92
CA ASP A 1064 10.21 20.78 -2.85
C ASP A 1064 11.07 22.03 -2.61
N THR A 1065 11.83 22.05 -1.50
CA THR A 1065 12.83 23.09 -1.19
C THR A 1065 14.23 22.75 -1.69
N LEU A 1066 14.42 21.57 -2.31
CA LEU A 1066 15.69 21.15 -2.90
C LEU A 1066 15.62 21.25 -4.44
N PRO A 1067 16.73 21.60 -5.11
CA PRO A 1067 16.82 21.52 -6.57
C PRO A 1067 16.45 20.11 -7.05
N LYS A 1068 15.54 19.96 -8.03
CA LYS A 1068 15.24 18.63 -8.57
C LYS A 1068 16.35 18.20 -9.52
N ALA A 1069 16.54 16.89 -9.64
CA ALA A 1069 17.47 16.34 -10.62
C ALA A 1069 17.00 16.71 -12.04
N GLY A 1070 17.78 17.54 -12.74
CA GLY A 1070 17.46 18.02 -14.07
C GLY A 1070 16.75 19.39 -14.12
N ASP A 1071 16.61 20.10 -12.99
CA ASP A 1071 16.23 21.52 -12.98
C ASP A 1071 17.43 22.43 -13.34
N ASP A 1072 18.24 21.98 -14.30
CA ASP A 1072 19.39 22.66 -14.90
C ASP A 1072 18.95 23.54 -16.07
#